data_AF-A0A1I4T1G4-F1
#
_entry.id   AF-A0A1I4T1G4-F1
#
_cell.length_a   1.000
_cell.length_b   1.000
_cell.length_c   1.000
_cell.angle_alpha   90.00
_cell.angle_beta   90.00
_cell.angle_gamma   90.00
#
_symmetry.space_group_name_H-M   'P 1'
#
loop_
_entity.id
_entity.type
_entity.pdbx_description
1 polymer ?
#
loop_
_entity_poly.entity_id
_entity_poly.type
_entity_poly.pdbx_seq_one_letter_code
_entity_poly.pdbx_strand_id
1 'polypeptide(L)'
;MLVVHALHSPGRGVLLWAEDGERPARTGRRSLRTARPHPFAVPSDELAAVHPGKPASVTVLLPSHPGGPQDSPGLVRSTARARSRSTPALAPWTVPAVLVDPSELTDPAPGVRYGDGFRHLAELVRLADELAARGRVLPVLATDSGRPVARWRPVVQGLDAVARADLVRRLPPVARCEQRRPGDTAGQDPDELVDAALERFTDAAVRDRLGRSAAMPLALPDRPDAPAALLHALTGPAPEVTASREGLAALREALTAWDDVGREQPGAGTALFRLTEVDTLHDPADPGPDVLDQTGDGTRWQVQFALQSTEDPSLQLEAADVWGGGAERLIAGAQDVLLAELGRAAQVLPELVRALREARPVALDLNIAGAHRFLTRDAPALLTAGFGVALPRGWDGSRALGLKLSASSAGAPGVVTRGGLGRDELAHFRWSLAVGDDELGEDEIAALVAAKAPLVRLRGRWVSVDADALARGLDFLRRSRDRTPTVHDVLAAARGDVDAPLPVTDVEARGRLGALLDGTADRDLEPLPAPPGFTATLRPYQERGVSWLAFLSSLGLGACLADDMGLGKTVQLLALEAHDRAGDPATGTAPTLIVCPMSMVGTWQKEAARFAPELRVHAHHGPARPRGAALHERLGEVDVIVTTYATATRDAEDLRAWRFHRLVLDEAQMIKNSHAAASRTARSLDAAHRIALTGTPMENRLAELWSVMDFLNPGLLGSPEVFRQRFAVPIERHGDDGAARTLRRITRPYLLRRVKTDPQVIDDLPEKIEIVQDHRLTREQASLYRTVVDDMMEKIADSDGIERRGNVLAAMSKLKQICNHPAQLLHDGSAIHRAGGRHRSGKVARLEEILESVLAAGDKALLFTQYTEFAAMLRPHLSARFDTEVLYLHGGTPKKRRDEMVARFQGDDGPSVFLLSLKAGGTGLTLTAANHVIHLDRWWNPAVEDQATDRAFRIGQKRSVQVRKFVCPGTVEERIDTLVASKRTLSDMVVSDGEDWLTSLSVTELREVFALGSDAVADGEDTDE
;
A
#
# COMPACT_ATOMS: atom_id res chain seq x y z
N MET A 1 -9.54 -28.27 -4.24
CA MET A 1 -8.76 -27.05 -4.60
C MET A 1 -8.31 -27.18 -6.05
N LEU A 2 -8.53 -26.14 -6.87
CA LEU A 2 -8.23 -26.17 -8.31
C LEU A 2 -6.77 -25.77 -8.59
N VAL A 3 -6.13 -26.49 -9.51
CA VAL A 3 -4.83 -26.10 -10.09
C VAL A 3 -5.03 -25.81 -11.57
N VAL A 4 -4.84 -24.54 -11.97
CA VAL A 4 -4.95 -24.08 -13.36
C VAL A 4 -3.57 -24.11 -14.02
N HIS A 5 -3.52 -24.72 -15.20
CA HIS A 5 -2.37 -24.79 -16.07
C HIS A 5 -2.67 -23.99 -17.34
N ALA A 6 -1.64 -23.34 -17.89
CA ALA A 6 -1.75 -22.58 -19.13
C ALA A 6 -0.74 -23.08 -20.16
N LEU A 7 -1.16 -23.08 -21.42
CA LEU A 7 -0.28 -23.28 -22.57
C LEU A 7 -0.71 -22.36 -23.72
N HIS A 8 0.24 -21.99 -24.57
CA HIS A 8 -0.04 -21.29 -25.80
C HIS A 8 -0.12 -22.30 -26.95
N SER A 9 -1.21 -22.29 -27.71
CA SER A 9 -1.35 -23.07 -28.94
C SER A 9 -1.28 -22.10 -30.13
N PRO A 10 -0.22 -22.09 -30.95
CA PRO A 10 -0.02 -21.09 -32.02
C PRO A 10 -1.21 -20.86 -32.96
N GLY A 11 -1.96 -21.91 -33.30
CA GLY A 11 -3.17 -21.79 -34.14
C GLY A 11 -4.47 -21.44 -33.42
N ARG A 12 -4.48 -21.35 -32.08
CA ARG A 12 -5.70 -21.17 -31.28
C ARG A 12 -5.61 -20.01 -30.31
N GLY A 13 -4.52 -19.93 -29.55
CA GLY A 13 -4.29 -18.95 -28.50
C GLY A 13 -3.93 -19.53 -27.15
N VAL A 14 -4.18 -18.76 -26.10
CA VAL A 14 -3.96 -19.17 -24.72
C VAL A 14 -5.06 -20.12 -24.30
N LEU A 15 -4.67 -21.33 -23.91
CA LEU A 15 -5.57 -22.35 -23.39
C LEU A 15 -5.29 -22.56 -21.91
N LEU A 16 -6.34 -22.39 -21.10
CA LEU A 16 -6.33 -22.77 -19.70
C LEU A 16 -7.03 -24.11 -19.53
N TRP A 17 -6.46 -24.99 -18.72
CA TRP A 17 -7.13 -26.21 -18.26
C TRP A 17 -6.82 -26.40 -16.78
N ALA A 18 -7.66 -27.13 -16.04
CA ALA A 18 -7.49 -27.25 -14.61
C ALA A 18 -7.68 -28.67 -14.09
N GLU A 19 -7.06 -28.94 -12.95
CA GLU A 19 -7.21 -30.17 -12.18
C GLU A 19 -7.96 -29.89 -10.88
N ASP A 20 -8.82 -30.82 -10.48
CA ASP A 20 -9.55 -30.76 -9.21
C ASP A 20 -9.13 -31.89 -8.27
N GLY A 21 -8.62 -31.52 -7.10
CA GLY A 21 -8.17 -32.43 -6.06
C GLY A 21 -9.28 -33.32 -5.48
N GLU A 22 -10.55 -32.94 -5.63
CA GLU A 22 -11.71 -33.70 -5.16
C GLU A 22 -12.12 -34.83 -6.12
N ARG A 23 -11.64 -34.82 -7.36
CA ARG A 23 -12.02 -35.80 -8.39
C ARG A 23 -11.14 -37.07 -8.34
N PRO A 24 -11.72 -38.26 -8.62
CA PRO A 24 -11.02 -39.54 -8.50
C PRO A 24 -9.88 -39.72 -9.51
N ALA A 25 -8.76 -40.31 -9.06
CA ALA A 25 -7.53 -40.42 -9.85
C ALA A 25 -7.45 -41.62 -10.84
N ARG A 26 -8.52 -42.40 -11.02
CA ARG A 26 -8.48 -43.69 -11.77
C ARG A 26 -9.30 -43.63 -13.07
N THR A 27 -8.73 -44.19 -14.13
CA THR A 27 -9.45 -44.48 -15.40
C THR A 27 -9.69 -45.98 -15.58
N GLY A 28 -10.77 -46.35 -16.27
CA GLY A 28 -11.09 -47.74 -16.60
C GLY A 28 -10.02 -48.38 -17.51
N ARG A 29 -9.72 -49.67 -17.29
CA ARG A 29 -8.73 -50.44 -18.08
C ARG A 29 -9.29 -50.78 -19.48
N ARG A 30 -8.97 -49.99 -20.51
CA ARG A 30 -9.15 -50.36 -21.95
C ARG A 30 -7.93 -49.99 -22.81
N SER A 31 -7.70 -50.77 -23.88
CA SER A 31 -6.48 -50.73 -24.72
C SER A 31 -6.30 -49.44 -25.52
N LEU A 32 -5.03 -49.08 -25.74
CA LEU A 32 -4.52 -47.83 -26.31
C LEU A 32 -4.59 -47.80 -27.85
N ARG A 33 -5.48 -46.98 -28.40
CA ARG A 33 -5.38 -46.45 -29.78
C ARG A 33 -5.62 -44.93 -29.86
N THR A 34 -6.17 -44.30 -28.82
CA THR A 34 -6.49 -42.86 -28.75
C THR A 34 -6.18 -42.30 -27.35
N ALA A 35 -6.03 -40.97 -27.24
CA ALA A 35 -5.85 -40.26 -25.96
C ALA A 35 -7.05 -40.49 -25.02
N ARG A 36 -6.78 -40.68 -23.73
CA ARG A 36 -7.84 -40.91 -22.71
C ARG A 36 -8.32 -39.58 -22.12
N PRO A 37 -9.60 -39.45 -21.72
CA PRO A 37 -10.04 -38.32 -20.92
C PRO A 37 -9.28 -38.26 -19.59
N HIS A 38 -8.80 -37.07 -19.22
CA HIS A 38 -8.09 -36.86 -17.97
C HIS A 38 -9.03 -37.03 -16.77
N PRO A 39 -8.78 -37.98 -15.85
CA PRO A 39 -9.78 -38.45 -14.87
C PRO A 39 -10.21 -37.40 -13.84
N PHE A 40 -9.38 -36.39 -13.60
CA PHE A 40 -9.62 -35.33 -12.63
C PHE A 40 -9.42 -33.93 -13.24
N ALA A 41 -9.61 -33.80 -14.57
CA ALA A 41 -9.69 -32.48 -15.18
C ALA A 41 -11.05 -31.82 -14.91
N VAL A 42 -11.02 -30.51 -14.75
CA VAL A 42 -12.19 -29.64 -14.59
C VAL A 42 -12.88 -29.48 -15.96
N PRO A 43 -14.22 -29.56 -16.05
CA PRO A 43 -15.00 -29.26 -17.23
C PRO A 43 -14.81 -27.81 -17.69
N SER A 44 -14.96 -27.56 -18.99
CA SER A 44 -14.73 -26.23 -19.56
C SER A 44 -15.72 -25.17 -19.09
N ASP A 45 -16.94 -25.56 -18.71
CA ASP A 45 -17.97 -24.68 -18.15
C ASP A 45 -17.65 -24.25 -16.71
N GLU A 46 -17.21 -25.18 -15.87
CA GLU A 46 -16.71 -24.88 -14.52
C GLU A 46 -15.46 -23.98 -14.58
N LEU A 47 -14.55 -24.26 -15.51
CA LEU A 47 -13.34 -23.44 -15.69
C LEU A 47 -13.66 -22.04 -16.26
N ALA A 48 -14.67 -21.93 -17.14
CA ALA A 48 -15.09 -20.65 -17.71
C ALA A 48 -15.73 -19.71 -16.67
N ALA A 49 -16.22 -20.25 -15.54
CA ALA A 49 -16.68 -19.46 -14.42
C ALA A 49 -15.53 -18.81 -13.62
N VAL A 50 -14.32 -19.37 -13.70
CA VAL A 50 -13.11 -18.82 -13.07
C VAL A 50 -12.39 -17.87 -14.02
N HIS A 51 -12.22 -18.27 -15.28
CA HIS A 51 -11.63 -17.45 -16.34
C HIS A 51 -12.56 -17.41 -17.55
N PRO A 52 -13.19 -16.27 -17.85
CA PRO A 52 -14.10 -16.16 -18.98
C PRO A 52 -13.39 -16.47 -20.31
N GLY A 53 -13.97 -17.37 -21.10
CA GLY A 53 -13.43 -17.71 -22.40
C GLY A 53 -14.26 -18.74 -23.15
N LYS A 54 -13.78 -19.15 -24.34
CA LYS A 54 -14.51 -20.08 -25.22
C LYS A 54 -14.17 -21.53 -24.87
N PRO A 55 -15.15 -22.43 -24.64
CA PRO A 55 -14.89 -23.84 -24.41
C PRO A 55 -14.08 -24.49 -25.52
N ALA A 56 -13.09 -25.29 -25.13
CA ALA A 56 -12.16 -25.97 -26.02
C ALA A 56 -11.77 -27.35 -25.45
N SER A 57 -11.03 -28.11 -26.25
CA SER A 57 -10.42 -29.37 -25.83
C SER A 57 -9.00 -29.46 -26.38
N VAL A 58 -8.07 -30.00 -25.59
CA VAL A 58 -6.68 -30.18 -26.02
C VAL A 58 -6.17 -31.53 -25.55
N THR A 59 -5.33 -32.15 -26.37
CA THR A 59 -4.60 -33.37 -25.99
C THR A 59 -3.24 -32.97 -25.47
N VAL A 60 -2.93 -33.33 -24.22
CA VAL A 60 -1.71 -33.00 -23.52
C VAL A 60 -0.93 -34.27 -23.15
N LEU A 61 0.39 -34.21 -23.23
CA LEU A 61 1.29 -35.27 -22.79
C LEU A 61 1.65 -35.04 -21.33
N LEU A 62 1.22 -35.95 -20.46
CA LEU A 62 1.45 -35.84 -19.03
C LEU A 62 2.22 -37.05 -18.49
N PRO A 63 3.12 -36.86 -17.51
CA PRO A 63 3.74 -37.96 -16.79
C PRO A 63 2.67 -38.88 -16.20
N SER A 64 2.74 -40.16 -16.52
CA SER A 64 1.67 -41.12 -16.23
C SER A 64 2.22 -42.45 -15.74
N HIS A 65 1.48 -43.05 -14.80
CA HIS A 65 1.68 -44.42 -14.36
C HIS A 65 0.62 -45.34 -14.98
N PRO A 66 0.77 -46.67 -14.90
CA PRO A 66 -0.25 -47.61 -15.41
C PRO A 66 -1.67 -47.38 -14.87
N GLY A 67 -1.81 -46.72 -13.71
CA GLY A 67 -3.08 -46.40 -13.07
C GLY A 67 -3.71 -45.03 -13.41
N GLY A 68 -3.01 -44.14 -14.14
CA GLY A 68 -3.50 -42.78 -14.46
C GLY A 68 -2.38 -41.72 -14.51
N PRO A 69 -2.71 -40.46 -14.82
CA PRO A 69 -1.74 -39.37 -14.86
C PRO A 69 -1.22 -39.08 -13.44
N GLN A 70 -0.01 -38.53 -13.34
CA GLN A 70 0.56 -38.06 -12.08
C GLN A 70 -0.12 -36.75 -11.65
N ASP A 71 -0.22 -36.52 -10.34
CA ASP A 71 -0.78 -35.27 -9.81
C ASP A 71 0.19 -34.12 -10.09
N SER A 72 -0.32 -32.95 -10.51
CA SER A 72 0.56 -31.78 -10.63
C SER A 72 1.12 -31.36 -9.26
N PRO A 73 2.31 -30.74 -9.21
CA PRO A 73 2.97 -30.39 -7.94
C PRO A 73 2.13 -29.51 -7.00
N GLY A 74 1.20 -28.72 -7.53
CA GLY A 74 0.33 -27.83 -6.77
C GLY A 74 -0.98 -28.46 -6.27
N LEU A 75 -1.30 -29.68 -6.71
CA LEU A 75 -2.60 -30.32 -6.49
C LEU A 75 -2.67 -30.95 -5.10
N VAL A 76 -3.59 -30.45 -4.26
CA VAL A 76 -3.87 -31.01 -2.94
C VAL A 76 -5.13 -31.87 -3.05
N ARG A 77 -4.99 -33.17 -2.78
CA ARG A 77 -6.11 -34.12 -2.76
C ARG A 77 -6.70 -34.25 -1.36
N SER A 78 -8.02 -34.31 -1.29
CA SER A 78 -8.74 -34.70 -0.06
C SER A 78 -8.55 -36.18 0.29
N THR A 79 -8.26 -37.03 -0.70
CA THR A 79 -7.97 -38.45 -0.51
C THR A 79 -6.54 -38.81 -0.92
N ALA A 80 -5.79 -39.44 -0.01
CA ALA A 80 -4.40 -39.80 -0.24
C ALA A 80 -4.24 -40.88 -1.33
N ARG A 81 -3.41 -40.61 -2.33
CA ARG A 81 -3.12 -41.56 -3.42
C ARG A 81 -2.02 -42.54 -3.00
N ALA A 82 -2.22 -43.83 -3.30
CA ALA A 82 -1.18 -44.84 -3.10
C ALA A 82 0.05 -44.57 -3.99
N ARG A 83 1.25 -44.53 -3.39
CA ARG A 83 2.51 -44.32 -4.12
C ARG A 83 2.75 -45.44 -5.14
N SER A 84 2.92 -45.08 -6.41
CA SER A 84 3.33 -46.02 -7.46
C SER A 84 4.85 -46.21 -7.44
N ARG A 85 5.32 -47.45 -7.58
CA ARG A 85 6.76 -47.78 -7.72
C ARG A 85 7.24 -47.80 -9.18
N SER A 86 6.34 -47.61 -10.14
CA SER A 86 6.68 -47.59 -11.57
C SER A 86 7.26 -46.24 -11.98
N THR A 87 8.31 -46.23 -12.81
CA THR A 87 8.79 -45.01 -13.47
C THR A 87 7.68 -44.41 -14.34
N PRO A 88 7.37 -43.10 -14.20
CA PRO A 88 6.36 -42.46 -15.04
C PRO A 88 6.85 -42.33 -16.49
N ALA A 89 5.92 -42.46 -17.44
CA ALA A 89 6.15 -42.20 -18.87
C ALA A 89 5.12 -41.20 -19.39
N LEU A 90 5.47 -40.42 -20.41
CA LEU A 90 4.52 -39.50 -21.03
C LEU A 90 3.41 -40.28 -21.72
N ALA A 91 2.16 -39.98 -21.38
CA ALA A 91 0.98 -40.53 -22.03
C ALA A 91 0.02 -39.41 -22.47
N PRO A 92 -0.70 -39.59 -23.59
CA PRO A 92 -1.61 -38.57 -24.09
C PRO A 92 -2.96 -38.60 -23.36
N TRP A 93 -3.37 -37.42 -22.87
CA TRP A 93 -4.63 -37.18 -22.18
C TRP A 93 -5.41 -36.05 -22.83
N THR A 94 -6.70 -36.26 -23.05
CA THR A 94 -7.61 -35.19 -23.48
C THR A 94 -8.14 -34.45 -22.25
N VAL A 95 -7.90 -33.15 -22.19
CA VAL A 95 -8.39 -32.25 -21.13
C VAL A 95 -9.42 -31.27 -21.71
N PRO A 96 -10.53 -31.00 -21.00
CA PRO A 96 -11.34 -29.81 -21.26
C PRO A 96 -10.49 -28.56 -20.99
N ALA A 97 -10.64 -27.55 -21.85
CA ALA A 97 -9.90 -26.31 -21.74
C ALA A 97 -10.81 -25.11 -22.06
N VAL A 98 -10.33 -23.92 -21.74
CA VAL A 98 -10.96 -22.65 -22.08
C VAL A 98 -9.95 -21.80 -22.84
N LEU A 99 -10.36 -21.29 -24.00
CA LEU A 99 -9.60 -20.33 -24.77
C LEU A 99 -9.85 -18.92 -24.23
N VAL A 100 -8.82 -18.30 -23.67
CA VAL A 100 -8.91 -17.00 -22.98
C VAL A 100 -8.18 -15.89 -23.73
N ASP A 101 -8.53 -14.65 -23.40
CA ASP A 101 -7.74 -13.48 -23.80
C ASP A 101 -6.40 -13.45 -23.02
N PRO A 102 -5.29 -12.99 -23.61
CA PRO A 102 -4.03 -12.82 -22.88
C PRO A 102 -4.14 -11.97 -21.61
N SER A 103 -5.09 -11.03 -21.52
CA SER A 103 -5.29 -10.21 -20.30
C SER A 103 -5.62 -11.04 -19.06
N GLU A 104 -6.29 -12.18 -19.23
CA GLU A 104 -6.64 -13.12 -18.15
C GLU A 104 -5.41 -13.71 -17.45
N LEU A 105 -4.25 -13.71 -18.11
CA LEU A 105 -2.99 -14.16 -17.50
C LEU A 105 -2.43 -13.15 -16.48
N THR A 106 -2.96 -11.93 -16.44
CA THR A 106 -2.55 -10.87 -15.50
C THR A 106 -3.52 -10.67 -14.35
N ASP A 107 -4.64 -11.40 -14.32
CA ASP A 107 -5.69 -11.30 -13.30
C ASP A 107 -5.98 -12.68 -12.65
N PRO A 108 -5.12 -13.15 -11.72
CA PRO A 108 -5.32 -14.45 -11.08
C PRO A 108 -6.50 -14.43 -10.10
N ALA A 109 -7.43 -15.38 -10.25
CA ALA A 109 -8.61 -15.53 -9.39
C ALA A 109 -8.25 -16.01 -7.97
N PRO A 110 -8.92 -15.47 -6.94
CA PRO A 110 -8.71 -15.88 -5.55
C PRO A 110 -9.17 -17.33 -5.32
N GLY A 111 -8.44 -18.08 -4.49
CA GLY A 111 -8.79 -19.47 -4.13
C GLY A 111 -8.35 -20.54 -5.14
N VAL A 112 -7.72 -20.14 -6.24
CA VAL A 112 -7.19 -21.02 -7.29
C VAL A 112 -5.66 -21.02 -7.25
N ARG A 113 -5.02 -22.18 -7.52
CA ARG A 113 -3.56 -22.27 -7.67
C ARG A 113 -3.18 -22.25 -9.14
N TYR A 114 -2.22 -21.42 -9.50
CA TYR A 114 -1.68 -21.33 -10.87
C TYR A 114 -0.36 -22.08 -11.00
N GLY A 115 -0.25 -22.91 -12.02
CA GLY A 115 0.96 -23.64 -12.37
C GLY A 115 1.99 -22.77 -13.09
N ASP A 116 3.21 -23.30 -13.29
CA ASP A 116 4.33 -22.54 -13.85
C ASP A 116 4.12 -22.08 -15.29
N GLY A 117 3.35 -22.83 -16.08
CA GLY A 117 2.96 -22.41 -17.43
C GLY A 117 2.16 -21.11 -17.45
N PHE A 118 1.30 -20.89 -16.45
CA PHE A 118 0.55 -19.63 -16.32
C PHE A 118 1.48 -18.46 -16.01
N ARG A 119 2.39 -18.63 -15.04
CA ARG A 119 3.36 -17.59 -14.65
C ARG A 119 4.29 -17.22 -15.81
N HIS A 120 4.78 -18.21 -16.54
CA HIS A 120 5.65 -18.00 -17.70
C HIS A 120 4.95 -17.22 -18.81
N LEU A 121 3.71 -17.60 -19.16
CA LEU A 121 2.95 -16.84 -20.16
C LEU A 121 2.59 -15.43 -19.67
N ALA A 122 2.35 -15.23 -18.37
CA ALA A 122 2.16 -13.90 -17.80
C ALA A 122 3.41 -13.00 -17.92
N GLU A 123 4.62 -13.55 -17.73
CA GLU A 123 5.87 -12.83 -18.00
C GLU A 123 6.00 -12.45 -19.48
N LEU A 124 5.62 -13.34 -20.40
CA LEU A 124 5.59 -13.05 -21.83
C LEU A 124 4.59 -11.93 -22.18
N VAL A 125 3.42 -11.90 -21.54
CA VAL A 125 2.45 -10.80 -21.70
C VAL A 125 3.05 -9.47 -21.25
N ARG A 126 3.80 -9.45 -20.14
CA ARG A 126 4.48 -8.21 -19.68
C ARG A 126 5.54 -7.74 -20.67
N LEU A 127 6.39 -8.64 -21.16
CA LEU A 127 7.39 -8.29 -22.19
C LEU A 127 6.72 -7.75 -23.46
N ALA A 128 5.64 -8.38 -23.90
CA ALA A 128 4.86 -7.92 -25.05
C ALA A 128 4.26 -6.52 -24.84
N ASP A 129 3.71 -6.24 -23.66
CA ASP A 129 3.17 -4.92 -23.33
C ASP A 129 4.26 -3.84 -23.23
N GLU A 130 5.44 -4.17 -22.69
CA GLU A 130 6.60 -3.28 -22.65
C GLU A 130 7.14 -2.96 -24.05
N LEU A 131 7.18 -3.94 -24.96
CA LEU A 131 7.55 -3.73 -26.37
C LEU A 131 6.52 -2.83 -27.07
N ALA A 132 5.22 -3.08 -26.86
CA ALA A 132 4.15 -2.24 -27.38
C ALA A 132 4.23 -0.80 -26.83
N ALA A 133 4.48 -0.63 -25.53
CA ALA A 133 4.61 0.68 -24.88
C ALA A 133 5.78 1.50 -25.43
N ARG A 134 6.90 0.84 -25.74
CA ARG A 134 8.09 1.47 -26.34
C ARG A 134 7.98 1.68 -27.85
N GLY A 135 6.87 1.28 -28.47
CA GLY A 135 6.67 1.36 -29.92
C GLY A 135 7.58 0.41 -30.71
N ARG A 136 8.10 -0.64 -30.07
CA ARG A 136 8.97 -1.67 -30.68
C ARG A 136 8.13 -2.72 -31.40
N VAL A 137 7.34 -2.28 -32.38
CA VAL A 137 6.41 -3.13 -33.12
C VAL A 137 6.43 -2.80 -34.61
N LEU A 138 6.18 -3.81 -35.44
CA LEU A 138 6.08 -3.66 -36.89
C LEU A 138 4.77 -4.27 -37.40
N PRO A 139 4.14 -3.69 -38.42
CA PRO A 139 2.98 -4.31 -39.04
C PRO A 139 3.41 -5.45 -39.96
N VAL A 140 2.64 -6.54 -39.94
CA VAL A 140 2.83 -7.69 -40.82
C VAL A 140 1.53 -8.13 -41.48
N LEU A 141 1.67 -8.64 -42.70
CA LEU A 141 0.59 -9.27 -43.46
C LEU A 141 0.74 -10.80 -43.40
N ALA A 142 0.21 -11.37 -42.33
CA ALA A 142 0.19 -12.81 -42.07
C ALA A 142 -0.93 -13.53 -42.85
N THR A 143 -0.96 -14.85 -42.77
CA THR A 143 -2.04 -15.69 -43.31
C THR A 143 -2.59 -16.58 -42.21
N ASP A 144 -3.88 -16.46 -41.92
CA ASP A 144 -4.58 -17.32 -40.96
C ASP A 144 -5.66 -18.12 -41.71
N SER A 145 -5.59 -19.45 -41.63
CA SER A 145 -6.56 -20.34 -42.28
C SER A 145 -6.79 -20.06 -43.78
N GLY A 146 -5.73 -19.64 -44.48
CA GLY A 146 -5.75 -19.29 -45.90
C GLY A 146 -6.27 -17.88 -46.23
N ARG A 147 -6.57 -17.05 -45.22
CA ARG A 147 -6.99 -15.65 -45.39
C ARG A 147 -5.89 -14.67 -44.97
N PRO A 148 -5.71 -13.56 -45.70
CA PRO A 148 -4.74 -12.52 -45.33
C PRO A 148 -5.22 -11.76 -44.09
N VAL A 149 -4.35 -11.64 -43.08
CA VAL A 149 -4.64 -10.93 -41.83
C VAL A 149 -3.50 -9.97 -41.49
N ALA A 150 -3.85 -8.79 -40.97
CA ALA A 150 -2.91 -7.80 -40.46
C ALA A 150 -2.65 -8.05 -38.98
N ARG A 151 -1.38 -8.04 -38.57
CA ARG A 151 -1.00 -8.14 -37.15
C ARG A 151 0.16 -7.20 -36.82
N TRP A 152 0.29 -6.86 -35.54
CA TRP A 152 1.50 -6.25 -35.02
C TRP A 152 2.44 -7.33 -34.51
N ARG A 153 3.67 -7.35 -35.04
CA ARG A 153 4.75 -8.19 -34.52
C ARG A 153 5.69 -7.38 -33.61
N PRO A 154 6.31 -7.99 -32.59
CA PRO A 154 7.36 -7.36 -31.80
C PRO A 154 8.64 -7.17 -32.62
N VAL A 155 9.42 -6.15 -32.25
CA VAL A 155 10.82 -5.98 -32.66
C VAL A 155 11.70 -6.35 -31.48
N VAL A 156 12.35 -7.51 -31.56
CA VAL A 156 13.18 -8.06 -30.48
C VAL A 156 14.65 -7.91 -30.85
N GLN A 157 15.35 -6.95 -30.22
CA GLN A 157 16.76 -6.63 -30.48
C GLN A 157 17.51 -6.31 -29.19
N GLY A 158 18.83 -6.46 -29.19
CA GLY A 158 19.69 -6.12 -28.06
C GLY A 158 19.26 -6.82 -26.76
N LEU A 159 18.97 -6.03 -25.72
CA LEU A 159 18.53 -6.55 -24.41
C LEU A 159 17.20 -7.32 -24.48
N ASP A 160 16.31 -6.97 -25.41
CA ASP A 160 15.04 -7.67 -25.57
C ASP A 160 15.27 -9.11 -26.09
N ALA A 161 16.30 -9.32 -26.92
CA ALA A 161 16.70 -10.65 -27.39
C ALA A 161 17.27 -11.51 -26.26
N VAL A 162 17.99 -10.89 -25.31
CA VAL A 162 18.48 -11.58 -24.10
C VAL A 162 17.30 -11.99 -23.21
N ALA A 163 16.33 -11.09 -22.98
CA ALA A 163 15.13 -11.39 -22.20
C ALA A 163 14.28 -12.50 -22.84
N ARG A 164 14.11 -12.46 -24.17
CA ARG A 164 13.49 -13.56 -24.95
C ARG A 164 14.23 -14.87 -24.74
N ALA A 165 15.55 -14.89 -24.92
CA ALA A 165 16.35 -16.11 -24.80
C ALA A 165 16.29 -16.73 -23.39
N ASP A 166 16.22 -15.89 -22.35
CA ASP A 166 15.98 -16.35 -20.98
C ASP A 166 14.57 -16.95 -20.79
N LEU A 167 13.53 -16.33 -21.36
CA LEU A 167 12.17 -16.87 -21.35
C LEU A 167 12.06 -18.20 -22.10
N VAL A 168 12.76 -18.36 -23.22
CA VAL A 168 12.87 -19.64 -23.94
C VAL A 168 13.52 -20.71 -23.05
N ARG A 169 14.61 -20.38 -22.38
CA ARG A 169 15.34 -21.30 -21.49
C ARG A 169 14.49 -21.73 -20.28
N ARG A 170 13.66 -20.84 -19.76
CA ARG A 170 12.78 -21.07 -18.60
C ARG A 170 11.41 -21.65 -18.95
N LEU A 171 11.12 -21.90 -20.24
CA LEU A 171 9.82 -22.41 -20.69
C LEU A 171 9.47 -23.74 -20.01
N PRO A 172 8.43 -23.80 -19.15
CA PRO A 172 8.10 -25.00 -18.40
C PRO A 172 7.63 -26.13 -19.32
N PRO A 173 7.94 -27.41 -19.01
CA PRO A 173 7.48 -28.55 -19.82
C PRO A 173 5.96 -28.62 -20.01
N VAL A 174 5.18 -28.19 -19.01
CA VAL A 174 3.70 -28.15 -19.09
C VAL A 174 3.20 -27.13 -20.14
N ALA A 175 3.96 -26.09 -20.46
CA ALA A 175 3.60 -25.16 -21.53
C ALA A 175 3.82 -25.76 -22.93
N ARG A 176 4.66 -26.81 -23.04
CA ARG A 176 4.99 -27.52 -24.29
C ARG A 176 4.21 -28.84 -24.46
N CYS A 177 3.28 -29.13 -23.57
CA CYS A 177 2.69 -30.47 -23.44
C CYS A 177 1.64 -30.81 -24.51
N GLU A 178 1.16 -29.85 -25.31
CA GLU A 178 0.16 -30.11 -26.33
C GLU A 178 0.70 -31.07 -27.41
N GLN A 179 -0.02 -32.18 -27.61
CA GLN A 179 0.24 -33.16 -28.67
C GLN A 179 -0.47 -32.74 -29.97
N ARG A 180 0.29 -32.31 -30.97
CA ARG A 180 -0.28 -31.91 -32.28
C ARG A 180 -0.61 -33.09 -33.20
N ARG A 181 0.16 -34.18 -33.11
CA ARG A 181 -0.03 -35.39 -33.93
C ARG A 181 0.02 -36.65 -33.05
N PRO A 182 -0.83 -37.67 -33.30
CA PRO A 182 -0.77 -38.92 -32.57
C PRO A 182 0.63 -39.56 -32.65
N GLY A 183 1.21 -39.87 -31.49
CA GLY A 183 2.54 -40.49 -31.39
C GLY A 183 3.71 -39.50 -31.24
N ASP A 184 3.46 -38.20 -31.37
CA ASP A 184 4.45 -37.18 -31.02
C ASP A 184 4.66 -37.15 -29.50
N THR A 185 5.92 -37.19 -29.06
CA THR A 185 6.36 -37.19 -27.66
C THR A 185 7.49 -36.20 -27.38
N ALA A 186 8.00 -35.50 -28.41
CA ALA A 186 9.14 -34.59 -28.28
C ALA A 186 8.76 -33.22 -27.69
N GLY A 187 7.47 -32.87 -27.71
CA GLY A 187 6.98 -31.55 -27.34
C GLY A 187 7.26 -30.50 -28.42
N GLN A 188 6.61 -29.35 -28.34
CA GLN A 188 6.77 -28.27 -29.32
C GLN A 188 8.13 -27.58 -29.17
N ASP A 189 8.69 -27.03 -30.23
CA ASP A 189 9.96 -26.29 -30.16
C ASP A 189 9.82 -25.05 -29.24
N PRO A 190 10.72 -24.85 -28.25
CA PRO A 190 10.64 -23.73 -27.32
C PRO A 190 10.69 -22.36 -27.96
N ASP A 191 11.58 -22.18 -28.94
CA ASP A 191 11.79 -20.90 -29.61
C ASP A 191 10.55 -20.56 -30.44
N GLU A 192 10.07 -21.51 -31.25
CA GLU A 192 8.84 -21.31 -32.04
C GLU A 192 7.63 -20.97 -31.17
N LEU A 193 7.52 -21.61 -29.99
CA LEU A 193 6.38 -21.42 -29.10
C LEU A 193 6.40 -20.04 -28.43
N VAL A 194 7.57 -19.61 -27.97
CA VAL A 194 7.76 -18.29 -27.36
C VAL A 194 7.55 -17.19 -28.39
N ASP A 195 8.07 -17.34 -29.61
CA ASP A 195 7.89 -16.36 -30.69
C ASP A 195 6.41 -16.22 -31.08
N ALA A 196 5.72 -17.34 -31.31
CA ALA A 196 4.31 -17.31 -31.63
C ALA A 196 3.46 -16.68 -30.51
N ALA A 197 3.81 -16.93 -29.25
CA ALA A 197 3.14 -16.31 -28.10
C ALA A 197 3.41 -14.81 -28.05
N LEU A 198 4.67 -14.39 -28.19
CA LEU A 198 5.08 -12.99 -28.13
C LEU A 198 4.45 -12.18 -29.28
N GLU A 199 4.46 -12.70 -30.50
CA GLU A 199 3.76 -12.10 -31.65
C GLU A 199 2.27 -11.85 -31.35
N ARG A 200 1.59 -12.85 -30.80
CA ARG A 200 0.16 -12.75 -30.52
C ARG A 200 -0.16 -11.82 -29.36
N PHE A 201 0.67 -11.81 -28.33
CA PHE A 201 0.49 -10.94 -27.16
C PHE A 201 0.81 -9.49 -27.50
N THR A 202 1.83 -9.24 -28.33
CA THR A 202 2.13 -7.90 -28.83
C THR A 202 1.00 -7.36 -29.70
N ASP A 203 0.44 -8.17 -30.60
CA ASP A 203 -0.74 -7.80 -31.40
C ASP A 203 -1.94 -7.41 -30.50
N ALA A 204 -2.22 -8.19 -29.46
CA ALA A 204 -3.26 -7.89 -28.49
C ALA A 204 -3.00 -6.60 -27.71
N ALA A 205 -1.77 -6.41 -27.18
CA ALA A 205 -1.39 -5.24 -26.40
C ALA A 205 -1.46 -3.94 -27.22
N VAL A 206 -1.02 -3.96 -28.48
CA VAL A 206 -1.12 -2.80 -29.38
C VAL A 206 -2.58 -2.48 -29.69
N ARG A 207 -3.40 -3.49 -30.00
CA ARG A 207 -4.82 -3.30 -30.32
C ARG A 207 -5.63 -2.78 -29.14
N ASP A 208 -5.38 -3.25 -27.93
CA ASP A 208 -5.99 -2.72 -26.71
C ASP A 208 -5.64 -1.22 -26.53
N ARG A 209 -4.35 -0.86 -26.69
CA ARG A 209 -3.89 0.54 -26.61
C ARG A 209 -4.54 1.42 -27.68
N LEU A 210 -4.62 0.94 -28.93
CA LEU A 210 -5.29 1.66 -30.02
C LEU A 210 -6.79 1.78 -29.80
N GLY A 211 -7.44 0.75 -29.26
CA GLY A 211 -8.88 0.73 -28.96
C GLY A 211 -9.32 1.74 -27.89
N ARG A 212 -8.40 2.20 -27.03
CA ARG A 212 -8.64 3.29 -26.08
C ARG A 212 -8.57 4.68 -26.72
N SER A 213 -8.08 4.79 -27.95
CA SER A 213 -7.98 6.06 -28.68
C SER A 213 -9.27 6.37 -29.44
N ALA A 214 -9.84 7.55 -29.20
CA ALA A 214 -11.02 8.03 -29.94
C ALA A 214 -10.76 8.25 -31.45
N ALA A 215 -9.49 8.24 -31.89
CA ALA A 215 -9.10 8.40 -33.28
C ALA A 215 -9.04 7.07 -34.06
N MET A 216 -9.32 5.92 -33.43
CA MET A 216 -9.22 4.58 -34.01
C MET A 216 -10.58 3.87 -34.03
N PRO A 217 -10.84 2.95 -34.99
CA PRO A 217 -9.97 2.63 -36.12
C PRO A 217 -9.91 3.74 -37.18
N LEU A 218 -8.85 3.72 -37.98
CA LEU A 218 -8.77 4.60 -39.15
C LEU A 218 -9.89 4.28 -40.14
N ALA A 219 -10.52 5.30 -40.72
CA ALA A 219 -11.59 5.10 -41.69
C ALA A 219 -11.09 4.38 -42.95
N LEU A 220 -11.84 3.39 -43.43
CA LEU A 220 -11.56 2.72 -44.69
C LEU A 220 -12.12 3.58 -45.85
N PRO A 221 -11.31 3.96 -46.85
CA PRO A 221 -11.80 4.69 -48.03
C PRO A 221 -12.80 3.86 -48.85
N ASP A 222 -13.68 4.51 -49.63
CA ASP A 222 -14.66 3.83 -50.51
C ASP A 222 -14.02 2.89 -51.55
N ARG A 223 -12.76 3.16 -51.92
CA ARG A 223 -11.93 2.31 -52.77
C ARG A 223 -10.58 2.10 -52.09
N PRO A 224 -10.49 1.15 -51.13
CA PRO A 224 -9.27 0.95 -50.38
C PRO A 224 -8.25 0.22 -51.25
N ASP A 225 -7.03 0.76 -51.30
CA ASP A 225 -5.87 0.01 -51.78
C ASP A 225 -5.37 -0.95 -50.69
N ALA A 226 -4.41 -1.82 -51.03
CA ALA A 226 -3.90 -2.81 -50.07
C ALA A 226 -3.29 -2.16 -48.81
N PRO A 227 -2.50 -1.06 -48.89
CA PRO A 227 -2.04 -0.34 -47.69
C PRO A 227 -3.16 0.23 -46.81
N ALA A 228 -4.18 0.87 -47.40
CA ALA A 228 -5.31 1.40 -46.63
C ALA A 228 -6.11 0.28 -45.94
N ALA A 229 -6.32 -0.85 -46.64
CA ALA A 229 -6.95 -2.03 -46.07
C ALA A 229 -6.13 -2.63 -44.91
N LEU A 230 -4.80 -2.65 -45.03
CA LEU A 230 -3.90 -3.09 -43.96
C LEU A 230 -4.00 -2.17 -42.74
N LEU A 231 -3.88 -0.86 -42.92
CA LEU A 231 -3.93 0.12 -41.83
C LEU A 231 -5.27 0.10 -41.09
N HIS A 232 -6.38 -0.04 -41.82
CA HIS A 232 -7.69 -0.23 -41.22
C HIS A 232 -7.75 -1.51 -40.37
N ALA A 233 -7.28 -2.65 -40.91
CA ALA A 233 -7.27 -3.92 -40.20
C ALA A 233 -6.32 -3.95 -38.98
N LEU A 234 -5.22 -3.19 -39.01
CA LEU A 234 -4.27 -3.05 -37.89
C LEU A 234 -4.83 -2.20 -36.75
N THR A 235 -5.67 -1.22 -37.07
CA THR A 235 -6.22 -0.27 -36.10
C THR A 235 -7.63 -0.63 -35.63
N GLY A 236 -8.31 -1.55 -36.32
CA GLY A 236 -9.63 -2.06 -35.97
C GLY A 236 -9.64 -3.36 -35.17
N PRO A 237 -10.81 -3.85 -34.76
CA PRO A 237 -10.97 -5.10 -34.04
C PRO A 237 -10.86 -6.35 -34.94
N ALA A 238 -11.10 -6.20 -36.24
CA ALA A 238 -11.04 -7.29 -37.22
C ALA A 238 -9.68 -7.29 -37.93
N PRO A 239 -8.89 -8.38 -37.88
CA PRO A 239 -7.58 -8.43 -38.50
C PRO A 239 -7.62 -8.76 -40.00
N GLU A 240 -8.78 -9.14 -40.57
CA GLU A 240 -8.87 -9.52 -41.98
C GLU A 240 -8.61 -8.35 -42.94
N VAL A 241 -7.74 -8.59 -43.94
CA VAL A 241 -7.42 -7.60 -44.97
C VAL A 241 -8.17 -7.94 -46.26
N THR A 242 -9.04 -7.03 -46.70
CA THR A 242 -9.77 -7.20 -47.97
C THR A 242 -9.16 -6.32 -49.06
N ALA A 243 -8.36 -6.90 -49.95
CA ALA A 243 -7.77 -6.22 -51.10
C ALA A 243 -7.52 -7.19 -52.28
N SER A 244 -7.15 -6.67 -53.46
CA SER A 244 -6.85 -7.50 -54.63
C SER A 244 -5.63 -8.39 -54.39
N ARG A 245 -5.61 -9.59 -54.99
CA ARG A 245 -4.51 -10.55 -54.82
C ARG A 245 -3.16 -9.98 -55.27
N GLU A 246 -3.16 -9.19 -56.33
CA GLU A 246 -1.97 -8.49 -56.86
C GLU A 246 -1.51 -7.39 -55.90
N GLY A 247 -2.44 -6.59 -55.34
CA GLY A 247 -2.12 -5.57 -54.34
C GLY A 247 -1.56 -6.15 -53.04
N LEU A 248 -2.10 -7.28 -52.58
CA LEU A 248 -1.58 -7.99 -51.40
C LEU A 248 -0.20 -8.60 -51.64
N ALA A 249 0.10 -9.06 -52.85
CA ALA A 249 1.42 -9.57 -53.21
C ALA A 249 2.46 -8.44 -53.21
N ALA A 250 2.16 -7.31 -53.86
CA ALA A 250 3.03 -6.13 -53.86
C ALA A 250 3.23 -5.56 -52.45
N LEU A 251 2.19 -5.52 -51.62
CA LEU A 251 2.30 -5.09 -50.22
C LEU A 251 3.18 -6.05 -49.40
N ARG A 252 3.06 -7.36 -49.61
CA ARG A 252 3.91 -8.35 -48.91
C ARG A 252 5.38 -8.17 -49.28
N GLU A 253 5.67 -7.94 -50.56
CA GLU A 253 7.02 -7.66 -51.05
C GLU A 253 7.58 -6.33 -50.48
N ALA A 254 6.75 -5.30 -50.35
CA ALA A 254 7.16 -4.05 -49.70
C ALA A 254 7.46 -4.24 -48.21
N LEU A 255 6.68 -5.07 -47.52
CA LEU A 255 6.86 -5.36 -46.08
C LEU A 255 8.04 -6.30 -45.79
N THR A 256 8.54 -7.07 -46.76
CA THR A 256 9.70 -7.95 -46.52
C THR A 256 10.97 -7.19 -46.10
N ALA A 257 11.14 -5.94 -46.54
CA ALA A 257 12.26 -5.10 -46.07
C ALA A 257 12.19 -4.78 -44.56
N TRP A 258 10.99 -4.83 -43.96
CA TRP A 258 10.80 -4.67 -42.52
C TRP A 258 10.92 -5.99 -41.77
N ASP A 259 10.73 -7.12 -42.46
CA ASP A 259 10.88 -8.44 -41.85
C ASP A 259 12.31 -8.68 -41.34
N ASP A 260 13.30 -8.11 -42.02
CA ASP A 260 14.72 -8.16 -41.66
C ASP A 260 15.06 -7.33 -40.39
N VAL A 261 14.29 -6.27 -40.09
CA VAL A 261 14.54 -5.30 -38.99
C VAL A 261 14.16 -5.83 -37.59
N GLY A 262 13.85 -7.12 -37.46
CA GLY A 262 13.43 -7.71 -36.17
C GLY A 262 13.68 -9.20 -35.99
N ARG A 263 14.37 -9.85 -36.95
CA ARG A 263 14.75 -11.26 -36.92
C ARG A 263 16.25 -11.48 -36.78
N GLU A 264 17.02 -10.43 -36.46
CA GLU A 264 18.45 -10.56 -36.21
C GLU A 264 18.67 -11.65 -35.15
N GLN A 265 19.13 -12.82 -35.58
CA GLN A 265 19.83 -13.72 -34.69
C GLN A 265 21.01 -12.90 -34.15
N PRO A 266 21.30 -12.96 -32.84
CA PRO A 266 22.48 -12.30 -32.31
C PRO A 266 23.67 -12.76 -33.17
N GLY A 267 24.24 -11.83 -33.94
CA GLY A 267 25.43 -12.11 -34.74
C GLY A 267 26.55 -12.58 -33.83
N ALA A 268 27.61 -13.18 -34.37
CA ALA A 268 28.72 -13.71 -33.57
C ALA A 268 29.48 -12.61 -32.77
N GLY A 269 29.19 -11.33 -33.02
CA GLY A 269 29.62 -10.20 -32.20
C GLY A 269 28.79 -8.94 -32.44
N THR A 270 28.96 -7.94 -31.57
CA THR A 270 28.37 -6.60 -31.64
C THR A 270 29.45 -5.51 -31.60
N ALA A 271 29.22 -4.38 -32.26
CA ALA A 271 30.16 -3.25 -32.16
C ALA A 271 30.17 -2.64 -30.74
N LEU A 272 31.38 -2.38 -30.26
CA LEU A 272 31.70 -1.71 -29.01
C LEU A 272 32.34 -0.35 -29.32
N PHE A 273 31.76 0.72 -28.79
CA PHE A 273 32.26 2.08 -28.93
C PHE A 273 32.95 2.51 -27.63
N ARG A 274 34.26 2.70 -27.67
CA ARG A 274 35.04 3.11 -26.50
C ARG A 274 35.44 4.57 -26.62
N LEU A 275 34.92 5.44 -25.75
CA LEU A 275 35.39 6.81 -25.67
C LEU A 275 36.68 6.85 -24.85
N THR A 276 37.76 7.37 -25.44
CA THR A 276 39.08 7.48 -24.84
C THR A 276 39.66 8.88 -25.02
N GLU A 277 40.38 9.33 -23.99
CA GLU A 277 41.29 10.47 -24.08
C GLU A 277 42.63 9.96 -24.61
N VAL A 278 43.15 10.57 -25.67
CA VAL A 278 44.38 10.16 -26.35
C VAL A 278 45.35 11.32 -26.36
N ASP A 279 46.59 11.08 -25.95
CA ASP A 279 47.66 12.06 -25.99
C ASP A 279 47.90 12.52 -27.44
N THR A 280 48.04 13.83 -27.64
CA THR A 280 48.52 14.38 -28.91
C THR A 280 50.05 14.33 -28.93
N LEU A 281 50.65 14.50 -30.11
CA LEU A 281 52.11 14.61 -30.26
C LEU A 281 52.58 16.00 -29.79
N HIS A 282 52.19 16.42 -28.58
CA HIS A 282 52.71 17.63 -27.97
C HIS A 282 54.16 17.37 -27.56
N ASP A 283 55.10 17.85 -28.37
CA ASP A 283 56.49 17.94 -27.94
C ASP A 283 56.59 19.07 -26.90
N PRO A 284 56.92 18.79 -25.63
CA PRO A 284 57.08 19.84 -24.62
C PRO A 284 58.18 20.86 -25.00
N ALA A 285 59.02 20.55 -25.99
CA ALA A 285 60.07 21.41 -26.51
C ALA A 285 59.64 22.32 -27.69
N ASP A 286 58.43 22.17 -28.27
CA ASP A 286 57.92 23.04 -29.35
C ASP A 286 56.54 23.65 -28.98
N PRO A 287 56.49 24.89 -28.46
CA PRO A 287 55.28 25.55 -27.97
C PRO A 287 54.43 26.17 -29.10
N GLY A 288 54.42 25.56 -30.29
CA GLY A 288 53.47 25.90 -31.33
C GLY A 288 52.03 25.57 -30.91
N PRO A 289 51.00 26.26 -31.44
CA PRO A 289 49.61 25.85 -31.22
C PRO A 289 49.39 24.46 -31.82
N ASP A 290 49.30 23.43 -30.98
CA ASP A 290 48.85 22.11 -31.41
C ASP A 290 47.37 22.21 -31.76
N VAL A 291 47.08 22.22 -33.06
CA VAL A 291 45.72 22.37 -33.59
C VAL A 291 44.84 21.15 -33.21
N LEU A 292 45.45 20.06 -32.73
CA LEU A 292 44.78 18.86 -32.28
C LEU A 292 44.58 18.80 -30.76
N ASP A 293 45.22 19.66 -29.97
CA ASP A 293 45.01 19.77 -28.52
C ASP A 293 43.70 20.51 -28.26
N GLN A 294 42.72 19.78 -27.74
CA GLN A 294 41.37 20.30 -27.52
C GLN A 294 41.13 20.71 -26.07
N THR A 295 41.85 20.11 -25.14
CA THR A 295 41.68 20.22 -23.68
C THR A 295 42.63 21.24 -23.06
N GLY A 296 43.68 21.64 -23.78
CA GLY A 296 44.70 22.61 -23.36
C GLY A 296 45.83 21.98 -22.53
N ASP A 297 45.89 20.65 -22.48
CA ASP A 297 46.92 19.86 -21.80
C ASP A 297 47.56 18.79 -22.71
N GLY A 298 47.42 18.93 -24.03
CA GLY A 298 47.99 18.01 -25.02
C GLY A 298 47.18 16.73 -25.23
N THR A 299 45.86 16.76 -25.06
CA THR A 299 45.00 15.59 -25.29
C THR A 299 43.80 15.88 -26.20
N ARG A 300 43.25 14.80 -26.78
CA ARG A 300 42.06 14.85 -27.63
C ARG A 300 41.12 13.69 -27.36
N TRP A 301 39.83 13.91 -27.63
CA TRP A 301 38.80 12.88 -27.49
C TRP A 301 38.64 12.03 -28.76
N GLN A 302 38.58 10.71 -28.59
CA GLN A 302 38.39 9.78 -29.68
C GLN A 302 37.44 8.64 -29.26
N VAL A 303 36.55 8.23 -30.16
CA VAL A 303 35.74 7.01 -30.02
C VAL A 303 36.40 5.90 -30.82
N GLN A 304 37.01 4.94 -30.13
CA GLN A 304 37.61 3.75 -30.72
C GLN A 304 36.56 2.66 -30.95
N PHE A 305 36.71 1.90 -32.03
CA PHE A 305 35.80 0.81 -32.37
C PHE A 305 36.41 -0.54 -31.99
N ALA A 306 35.58 -1.42 -31.47
CA ALA A 306 35.92 -2.81 -31.18
C ALA A 306 34.73 -3.72 -31.52
N LEU A 307 34.99 -5.03 -31.62
CA LEU A 307 34.00 -6.07 -31.78
C LEU A 307 33.94 -6.89 -30.49
N GLN A 308 32.76 -7.01 -29.88
CA GLN A 308 32.52 -7.80 -28.67
C GLN A 308 31.76 -9.07 -29.03
N SER A 309 32.20 -10.24 -28.54
CA SER A 309 31.47 -11.49 -28.80
C SER A 309 30.12 -11.54 -28.07
N THR A 310 29.11 -12.09 -28.74
CA THR A 310 27.78 -12.32 -28.15
C THR A 310 27.72 -13.60 -27.30
N GLU A 311 28.59 -14.59 -27.57
CA GLU A 311 28.71 -15.82 -26.79
C GLU A 311 29.50 -15.61 -25.49
N ASP A 312 30.58 -14.81 -25.56
CA ASP A 312 31.40 -14.42 -24.41
C ASP A 312 31.60 -12.90 -24.39
N PRO A 313 30.75 -12.16 -23.65
CA PRO A 313 30.87 -10.71 -23.53
C PRO A 313 32.20 -10.20 -22.97
N SER A 314 33.02 -11.06 -22.35
CA SER A 314 34.37 -10.68 -21.89
C SER A 314 35.40 -10.62 -23.02
N LEU A 315 35.12 -11.26 -24.16
CA LEU A 315 35.98 -11.22 -25.35
C LEU A 315 35.71 -9.96 -26.19
N GLN A 316 36.66 -9.04 -26.17
CA GLN A 316 36.65 -7.79 -26.96
C GLN A 316 37.87 -7.73 -27.87
N LEU A 317 37.64 -7.46 -29.16
CA LEU A 317 38.66 -7.41 -30.21
C LEU A 317 38.70 -5.99 -30.78
N GLU A 318 39.84 -5.30 -30.68
CA GLU A 318 39.97 -3.94 -31.22
C GLU A 318 39.82 -3.95 -32.76
N ALA A 319 39.22 -2.92 -33.34
CA ALA A 319 38.96 -2.87 -34.78
C ALA A 319 40.23 -3.06 -35.63
N ALA A 320 41.38 -2.54 -35.17
CA ALA A 320 42.66 -2.73 -35.83
C ALA A 320 43.04 -4.22 -35.98
N ASP A 321 42.80 -5.03 -34.95
CA ASP A 321 43.09 -6.48 -34.95
C ASP A 321 42.08 -7.26 -35.81
N VAL A 322 40.82 -6.80 -35.83
CA VAL A 322 39.77 -7.34 -36.70
C VAL A 322 40.14 -7.12 -38.17
N TRP A 323 40.49 -5.90 -38.58
CA TRP A 323 40.93 -5.59 -39.95
C TRP A 323 42.26 -6.26 -40.31
N GLY A 324 43.09 -6.59 -39.32
CA GLY A 324 44.34 -7.35 -39.48
C GLY A 324 44.13 -8.85 -39.71
N GLY A 325 42.91 -9.37 -39.53
CA GLY A 325 42.56 -10.78 -39.73
C GLY A 325 42.87 -11.70 -38.54
N GLY A 326 43.35 -11.15 -37.41
CA GLY A 326 43.64 -11.91 -36.20
C GLY A 326 42.39 -12.44 -35.48
N ALA A 327 41.25 -11.76 -35.69
CA ALA A 327 39.97 -12.06 -35.07
C ALA A 327 39.24 -13.29 -35.66
N GLU A 328 39.65 -13.77 -36.83
CA GLU A 328 38.86 -14.71 -37.63
C GLU A 328 38.81 -16.14 -37.08
N ARG A 329 39.74 -16.46 -36.19
CA ARG A 329 39.75 -17.72 -35.43
C ARG A 329 38.82 -17.71 -34.22
N LEU A 330 38.37 -16.52 -33.81
CA LEU A 330 37.58 -16.30 -32.60
C LEU A 330 36.13 -15.95 -32.94
N ILE A 331 35.93 -15.17 -34.00
CA ILE A 331 34.62 -14.81 -34.55
C ILE A 331 34.69 -15.02 -36.05
N ALA A 332 33.85 -15.91 -36.59
CA ALA A 332 33.81 -16.16 -38.02
C ALA A 332 33.20 -14.94 -38.76
N GLY A 333 33.85 -14.48 -39.82
CA GLY A 333 33.43 -13.30 -40.56
C GLY A 333 33.62 -11.98 -39.79
N ALA A 334 34.58 -11.89 -38.86
CA ALA A 334 34.70 -10.78 -37.92
C ALA A 334 34.76 -9.40 -38.61
N GLN A 335 35.39 -9.34 -39.79
CA GLN A 335 35.48 -8.12 -40.59
C GLN A 335 34.12 -7.70 -41.15
N ASP A 336 33.38 -8.64 -41.72
CA ASP A 336 32.04 -8.40 -42.28
C ASP A 336 31.05 -8.04 -41.17
N VAL A 337 31.15 -8.71 -40.01
CA VAL A 337 30.35 -8.45 -38.81
C VAL A 337 30.63 -7.04 -38.29
N LEU A 338 31.89 -6.65 -38.12
CA LEU A 338 32.25 -5.30 -37.63
C LEU A 338 31.79 -4.22 -38.62
N LEU A 339 31.94 -4.44 -39.94
CA LEU A 339 31.50 -3.48 -40.95
C LEU A 339 29.99 -3.31 -40.96
N ALA A 340 29.24 -4.42 -40.87
CA ALA A 340 27.78 -4.40 -40.78
C ALA A 340 27.31 -3.67 -39.51
N GLU A 341 27.93 -3.97 -38.36
CA GLU A 341 27.61 -3.33 -37.08
C GLU A 341 27.93 -1.83 -37.06
N LEU A 342 29.06 -1.40 -37.65
CA LEU A 342 29.37 0.02 -37.82
C LEU A 342 28.37 0.69 -38.78
N GLY A 343 27.96 0.00 -39.86
CA GLY A 343 26.90 0.48 -40.75
C GLY A 343 25.56 0.68 -40.03
N ARG A 344 25.18 -0.26 -39.16
CA ARG A 344 24.00 -0.17 -38.30
C ARG A 344 24.13 0.98 -37.30
N ALA A 345 25.29 1.13 -36.67
CA ALA A 345 25.55 2.20 -35.72
C ALA A 345 25.52 3.59 -36.37
N ALA A 346 25.88 3.72 -37.64
CA ALA A 346 25.81 5.00 -38.37
C ALA A 346 24.38 5.54 -38.51
N GLN A 347 23.36 4.69 -38.41
CA GLN A 347 21.95 5.12 -38.37
C GLN A 347 21.59 5.81 -37.05
N VAL A 348 22.26 5.45 -35.96
CA VAL A 348 22.08 6.00 -34.61
C VAL A 348 23.03 7.17 -34.35
N LEU A 349 24.27 7.07 -34.85
CA LEU A 349 25.32 8.07 -34.77
C LEU A 349 25.73 8.48 -36.20
N PRO A 350 25.05 9.47 -36.82
CA PRO A 350 25.34 9.88 -38.19
C PRO A 350 26.79 10.36 -38.45
N GLU A 351 27.49 10.82 -37.40
CA GLU A 351 28.90 11.23 -37.52
C GLU A 351 29.84 10.07 -37.84
N LEU A 352 29.44 8.83 -37.55
CA LEU A 352 30.19 7.62 -37.88
C LEU A 352 30.37 7.44 -39.39
N VAL A 353 29.49 8.04 -40.21
CA VAL A 353 29.62 8.04 -41.68
C VAL A 353 30.96 8.62 -42.13
N ARG A 354 31.58 9.53 -41.35
CA ARG A 354 32.91 10.06 -41.68
C ARG A 354 33.99 8.99 -41.54
N ALA A 355 33.96 8.22 -40.45
CA ALA A 355 34.90 7.13 -40.21
C ALA A 355 34.71 6.00 -41.23
N LEU A 356 33.48 5.68 -41.60
CA LEU A 356 33.14 4.65 -42.61
C LEU A 356 33.62 4.96 -44.04
N ARG A 357 34.14 6.16 -44.32
CA ARG A 357 34.78 6.48 -45.61
C ARG A 357 36.19 5.92 -45.72
N GLU A 358 36.79 5.53 -44.59
CA GLU A 358 38.08 4.88 -44.57
C GLU A 358 37.95 3.39 -44.89
N ALA A 359 38.94 2.83 -45.58
CA ALA A 359 38.92 1.41 -45.96
C ALA A 359 38.98 0.46 -44.73
N ARG A 360 39.46 0.95 -43.58
CA ARG A 360 39.63 0.20 -42.33
C ARG A 360 39.31 1.13 -41.14
N PRO A 361 38.02 1.38 -40.85
CA PRO A 361 37.62 2.32 -39.81
C PRO A 361 38.01 1.79 -38.43
N VAL A 362 38.85 2.53 -37.70
CA VAL A 362 39.31 2.13 -36.35
C VAL A 362 38.81 3.07 -35.25
N ALA A 363 38.54 4.32 -35.57
CA ALA A 363 38.09 5.31 -34.60
C ALA A 363 37.39 6.52 -35.24
N LEU A 364 36.77 7.37 -34.41
CA LEU A 364 36.20 8.67 -34.76
C LEU A 364 36.72 9.74 -33.79
N ASP A 365 37.40 10.76 -34.32
CA ASP A 365 37.86 11.91 -33.54
C ASP A 365 36.68 12.83 -33.18
N LEU A 366 36.59 13.26 -31.92
CA LEU A 366 35.57 14.17 -31.41
C LEU A 366 36.21 15.46 -30.91
N ASN A 367 35.44 16.57 -30.90
CA ASN A 367 35.79 17.78 -30.15
C ASN A 367 35.12 17.76 -28.75
N ILE A 368 35.43 18.72 -27.86
CA ILE A 368 34.82 18.78 -26.50
C ILE A 368 33.29 18.72 -26.54
N ALA A 369 32.65 19.48 -27.45
CA ALA A 369 31.20 19.48 -27.60
C ALA A 369 30.68 18.11 -28.09
N GLY A 370 31.43 17.45 -28.97
CA GLY A 370 31.16 16.11 -29.49
C GLY A 370 31.34 15.03 -28.43
N ALA A 371 32.36 15.14 -27.57
CA ALA A 371 32.56 14.24 -26.43
C ALA A 371 31.42 14.38 -25.41
N HIS A 372 31.02 15.61 -25.07
CA HIS A 372 29.85 15.86 -24.23
C HIS A 372 28.56 15.29 -24.85
N ARG A 373 28.34 15.52 -26.15
CA ARG A 373 27.19 14.95 -26.88
C ARG A 373 27.23 13.42 -26.86
N PHE A 374 28.41 12.83 -27.04
CA PHE A 374 28.57 11.39 -26.98
C PHE A 374 28.21 10.85 -25.61
N LEU A 375 28.71 11.47 -24.54
CA LEU A 375 28.46 11.07 -23.15
C LEU A 375 27.01 11.25 -22.70
N THR A 376 26.31 12.29 -23.18
CA THR A 376 24.95 12.64 -22.73
C THR A 376 23.83 12.10 -23.61
N ARG A 377 24.10 11.90 -24.91
CA ARG A 377 23.08 11.54 -25.91
C ARG A 377 23.46 10.30 -26.71
N ASP A 378 24.64 10.27 -27.31
CA ASP A 378 24.95 9.25 -28.32
C ASP A 378 25.22 7.87 -27.66
N ALA A 379 25.91 7.82 -26.51
CA ALA A 379 26.15 6.59 -25.76
C ALA A 379 24.85 5.92 -25.25
N PRO A 380 23.90 6.64 -24.60
CA PRO A 380 22.59 6.08 -24.27
C PRO A 380 21.81 5.58 -25.50
N ALA A 381 21.88 6.31 -26.62
CA ALA A 381 21.22 5.90 -27.86
C ALA A 381 21.84 4.63 -28.45
N LEU A 382 23.16 4.50 -28.42
CA LEU A 382 23.88 3.29 -28.84
C LEU A 382 23.57 2.09 -27.94
N LEU A 383 23.56 2.26 -26.62
CA LEU A 383 23.14 1.23 -25.67
C LEU A 383 21.69 0.78 -25.90
N THR A 384 20.78 1.74 -26.13
CA THR A 384 19.35 1.47 -26.44
C THR A 384 19.17 0.77 -27.79
N ALA A 385 20.09 1.01 -28.72
CA ALA A 385 20.16 0.31 -30.00
C ALA A 385 20.92 -1.03 -29.93
N GLY A 386 21.37 -1.45 -28.74
CA GLY A 386 21.98 -2.74 -28.48
C GLY A 386 23.47 -2.84 -28.79
N PHE A 387 24.19 -1.71 -28.89
CA PHE A 387 25.65 -1.68 -29.03
C PHE A 387 26.37 -1.66 -27.67
N GLY A 388 27.59 -2.18 -27.64
CA GLY A 388 28.48 -2.00 -26.50
C GLY A 388 28.97 -0.56 -26.42
N VAL A 389 29.05 0.00 -25.21
CA VAL A 389 29.71 1.29 -24.98
C VAL A 389 30.65 1.18 -23.77
N ALA A 390 31.89 1.62 -23.96
CA ALA A 390 32.88 1.73 -22.89
C ALA A 390 33.25 3.20 -22.68
N LEU A 391 33.02 3.70 -21.47
CA LEU A 391 33.24 5.10 -21.13
C LEU A 391 34.61 5.28 -20.43
N PRO A 392 35.17 6.50 -20.43
CA PRO A 392 36.49 6.76 -19.85
C PRO A 392 36.55 6.42 -18.36
N ARG A 393 37.72 6.02 -17.87
CA ARG A 393 37.93 5.77 -16.44
C ARG A 393 37.70 7.07 -15.65
N GLY A 394 36.75 7.03 -14.71
CA GLY A 394 36.36 8.20 -13.91
C GLY A 394 35.10 8.93 -14.41
N TRP A 395 34.53 8.51 -15.54
CA TRP A 395 33.17 8.89 -15.91
C TRP A 395 32.16 7.96 -15.23
N ASP A 396 31.29 8.53 -14.40
CA ASP A 396 30.23 7.81 -13.68
C ASP A 396 28.82 8.27 -14.08
N GLY A 397 28.70 8.87 -15.27
CA GLY A 397 27.46 9.39 -15.82
C GLY A 397 27.34 10.92 -15.70
N SER A 398 26.17 11.43 -16.08
CA SER A 398 25.78 12.80 -15.73
C SER A 398 25.48 12.84 -14.23
N ARG A 399 26.47 13.20 -13.40
CA ARG A 399 26.20 13.47 -11.98
C ARG A 399 25.19 14.60 -11.88
N ALA A 400 24.06 14.32 -11.22
CA ALA A 400 23.04 15.33 -11.01
C ALA A 400 23.61 16.48 -10.16
N LEU A 401 23.45 17.70 -10.66
CA LEU A 401 23.70 18.89 -9.87
C LEU A 401 22.61 18.98 -8.79
N GLY A 402 23.03 19.04 -7.54
CA GLY A 402 22.14 18.99 -6.38
C GLY A 402 22.40 20.08 -5.38
N LEU A 403 21.39 20.36 -4.56
CA LEU A 403 21.56 21.13 -3.34
C LEU A 403 21.75 20.17 -2.18
N LYS A 404 22.74 20.44 -1.34
CA LYS A 404 22.96 19.74 -0.07
C LYS A 404 22.60 20.68 1.07
N LEU A 405 21.88 20.16 2.05
CA LEU A 405 21.53 20.89 3.26
C LEU A 405 22.26 20.27 4.46
N SER A 406 23.13 21.04 5.09
CA SER A 406 23.80 20.63 6.33
C SER A 406 23.17 21.32 7.54
N ALA A 407 22.80 20.52 8.53
CA ALA A 407 22.20 20.94 9.78
C ALA A 407 22.97 20.35 10.98
N SER A 408 23.44 21.20 11.88
CA SER A 408 24.02 20.77 13.15
C SER A 408 23.24 21.36 14.32
N SER A 409 22.64 20.53 15.17
CA SER A 409 22.19 21.00 16.47
C SER A 409 23.42 21.19 17.37
N ALA A 410 23.70 22.42 17.82
CA ALA A 410 24.76 22.65 18.79
C ALA A 410 24.36 21.98 20.11
N GLY A 411 25.03 20.88 20.46
CA GLY A 411 24.99 20.30 21.79
C GLY A 411 26.30 20.65 22.49
N ALA A 412 26.29 21.63 23.40
CA ALA A 412 27.36 21.74 24.38
C ALA A 412 27.02 20.80 25.56
N PRO A 413 27.88 19.84 25.92
CA PRO A 413 27.70 19.06 27.14
C PRO A 413 28.03 19.95 28.35
N GLY A 414 27.06 20.17 29.24
CA GLY A 414 27.34 20.64 30.61
C GLY A 414 26.94 22.08 30.97
N VAL A 415 26.15 22.80 30.17
CA VAL A 415 25.61 24.11 30.58
C VAL A 415 24.10 24.00 30.79
N VAL A 416 23.68 23.94 32.06
CA VAL A 416 22.30 24.21 32.47
C VAL A 416 22.13 25.73 32.49
N THR A 417 21.82 26.35 31.36
CA THR A 417 21.36 27.75 31.34
C THR A 417 19.87 27.79 31.64
N ARG A 418 19.57 28.28 32.84
CA ARG A 418 18.24 28.74 33.26
C ARG A 418 17.85 29.95 32.40
N GLY A 419 16.84 29.78 31.56
CA GLY A 419 16.30 30.81 30.68
C GLY A 419 15.78 30.14 29.41
N GLY A 420 14.49 30.33 29.11
CA GLY A 420 13.80 29.61 28.04
C GLY A 420 14.62 29.52 26.75
N LEU A 421 14.79 28.29 26.26
CA LEU A 421 15.47 28.00 25.00
C LEU A 421 14.65 28.64 23.87
N GLY A 422 15.09 29.82 23.44
CA GLY A 422 14.50 30.53 22.32
C GLY A 422 14.73 29.79 21.01
N ARG A 423 13.89 30.10 20.01
CA ARG A 423 14.04 29.68 18.60
C ARG A 423 15.44 29.90 18.02
N ASP A 424 16.27 30.72 18.66
CA ASP A 424 17.58 31.17 18.19
C ASP A 424 18.74 30.20 18.49
N GLU A 425 18.56 29.17 19.34
CA GLU A 425 19.61 28.15 19.59
C GLU A 425 19.56 26.94 18.64
N LEU A 426 18.59 26.91 17.72
CA LEU A 426 18.43 25.83 16.74
C LEU A 426 19.15 26.15 15.42
N ALA A 427 20.42 25.74 15.37
CA ALA A 427 21.23 25.36 14.20
C ALA A 427 21.53 26.43 13.12
N HIS A 428 22.82 26.67 12.89
CA HIS A 428 23.33 27.28 11.66
C HIS A 428 23.11 26.31 10.49
N PHE A 429 22.02 26.49 9.75
CA PHE A 429 21.75 25.73 8.54
C PHE A 429 22.51 26.35 7.37
N ARG A 430 23.21 25.51 6.59
CA ARG A 430 23.94 25.95 5.39
C ARG A 430 23.49 25.14 4.19
N TRP A 431 23.04 25.85 3.15
CA TRP A 431 22.91 25.28 1.82
C TRP A 431 24.28 25.27 1.14
N SER A 432 24.62 24.15 0.50
CA SER A 432 25.76 24.03 -0.40
C SER A 432 25.32 23.41 -1.73
N LEU A 433 26.11 23.65 -2.78
CA LEU A 433 25.91 23.03 -4.08
C LEU A 433 26.81 21.79 -4.16
N ALA A 434 26.28 20.68 -4.64
CA ALA A 434 27.03 19.44 -4.79
C ALA A 434 26.87 18.87 -6.21
N VAL A 435 27.90 18.17 -6.67
CA VAL A 435 27.91 17.40 -7.92
C VAL A 435 28.10 15.93 -7.56
N GLY A 436 27.01 15.17 -7.56
CA GLY A 436 26.98 13.88 -6.88
C GLY A 436 27.21 14.08 -5.38
N ASP A 437 28.23 13.43 -4.82
CA ASP A 437 28.58 13.50 -3.40
C ASP A 437 29.58 14.61 -3.04
N ASP A 438 30.15 15.29 -4.04
CA ASP A 438 31.21 16.28 -3.86
C ASP A 438 30.64 17.70 -3.71
N GLU A 439 30.84 18.33 -2.54
CA GLU A 439 30.51 19.74 -2.31
C GLU A 439 31.46 20.69 -3.05
N LEU A 440 30.89 21.70 -3.71
CA LEU A 440 31.61 22.74 -4.45
C LEU A 440 31.79 24.01 -3.62
N GLY A 441 33.01 24.56 -3.60
CA GLY A 441 33.31 25.87 -3.02
C GLY A 441 32.78 27.04 -3.87
N GLU A 442 32.56 28.22 -3.26
CA GLU A 442 32.07 29.40 -3.99
C GLU A 442 33.00 29.82 -5.15
N ASP A 443 34.31 29.73 -4.96
CA ASP A 443 35.31 30.04 -5.99
C ASP A 443 35.31 29.01 -7.12
N GLU A 444 35.08 27.73 -6.81
CA GLU A 444 34.92 26.65 -7.80
C GLU A 444 33.65 26.87 -8.63
N ILE A 445 32.54 27.23 -7.99
CA ILE A 445 31.25 27.54 -8.63
C ILE A 445 31.40 28.75 -9.58
N ALA A 446 32.08 29.82 -9.14
CA ALA A 446 32.28 31.01 -9.96
C ALA A 446 33.16 30.73 -11.20
N ALA A 447 34.22 29.92 -11.03
CA ALA A 447 35.08 29.50 -12.14
C ALA A 447 34.32 28.63 -13.16
N LEU A 448 33.47 27.71 -12.70
CA LEU A 448 32.65 26.85 -13.56
C LEU A 448 31.63 27.64 -14.39
N VAL A 449 30.95 28.63 -13.78
CA VAL A 449 30.02 29.52 -14.49
C VAL A 449 30.74 30.38 -15.54
N ALA A 450 31.97 30.83 -15.24
CA ALA A 450 32.76 31.64 -16.16
C ALA A 450 33.28 30.84 -17.37
N ALA A 451 33.62 29.56 -17.19
CA ALA A 451 34.19 28.70 -18.23
C ALA A 451 33.23 28.42 -19.40
N LYS A 452 31.90 28.46 -19.18
CA LYS A 452 30.84 28.21 -20.19
C LYS A 452 31.05 26.93 -21.04
N ALA A 453 31.84 25.98 -20.54
CA ALA A 453 32.14 24.74 -21.22
C ALA A 453 31.18 23.63 -20.73
N PRO A 454 30.63 22.79 -21.63
CA PRO A 454 29.68 21.74 -21.26
C PRO A 454 30.34 20.54 -20.54
N LEU A 455 31.67 20.40 -20.65
CA LEU A 455 32.47 19.40 -19.97
C LEU A 455 33.60 20.11 -19.21
N VAL A 456 33.72 19.89 -17.90
CA VAL A 456 34.77 20.51 -17.07
C VAL A 456 35.49 19.47 -16.23
N ARG A 457 36.80 19.68 -16.01
CA ARG A 457 37.64 18.80 -15.18
C ARG A 457 37.61 19.27 -13.73
N LEU A 458 36.94 18.53 -12.85
CA LEU A 458 36.86 18.78 -11.41
C LEU A 458 37.71 17.75 -10.66
N ARG A 459 38.70 18.21 -9.90
CA ARG A 459 39.61 17.37 -9.09
C ARG A 459 40.19 16.18 -9.88
N GLY A 460 40.54 16.42 -11.16
CA GLY A 460 41.12 15.42 -12.06
C GLY A 460 40.12 14.52 -12.80
N ARG A 461 38.80 14.69 -12.62
CA ARG A 461 37.74 13.91 -13.28
C ARG A 461 36.90 14.78 -14.20
N TRP A 462 36.46 14.25 -15.34
CA TRP A 462 35.57 14.94 -16.27
C TRP A 462 34.12 14.85 -15.79
N VAL A 463 33.45 16.00 -15.67
CA VAL A 463 32.04 16.09 -15.29
C VAL A 463 31.29 16.92 -16.33
N SER A 464 30.13 16.42 -16.75
CA SER A 464 29.15 17.17 -17.54
C SER A 464 28.30 18.04 -16.63
N VAL A 465 28.22 19.34 -16.91
CA VAL A 465 27.58 20.29 -16.01
C VAL A 465 26.66 21.24 -16.79
N ASP A 466 25.41 21.36 -16.37
CA ASP A 466 24.44 22.33 -16.93
C ASP A 466 24.74 23.73 -16.37
N ALA A 467 25.27 24.61 -17.22
CA ALA A 467 25.64 25.98 -16.84
C ALA A 467 24.43 26.82 -16.37
N ASP A 468 23.23 26.58 -16.90
CA ASP A 468 22.02 27.30 -16.50
C ASP A 468 21.53 26.80 -15.15
N ALA A 469 21.61 25.49 -14.89
CA ALA A 469 21.32 24.90 -13.58
C ALA A 469 22.26 25.45 -12.50
N LEU A 470 23.54 25.58 -12.81
CA LEU A 470 24.56 26.11 -11.90
C LEU A 470 24.34 27.58 -11.57
N ALA A 471 23.95 28.39 -12.57
CA ALA A 471 23.57 29.77 -12.38
C ALA A 471 22.33 29.91 -11.46
N ARG A 472 21.28 29.11 -11.68
CA ARG A 472 20.08 29.10 -10.81
C ARG A 472 20.39 28.65 -9.38
N GLY A 473 21.26 27.66 -9.21
CA GLY A 473 21.72 27.19 -7.91
C GLY A 473 22.50 28.26 -7.14
N LEU A 474 23.45 28.93 -7.80
CA LEU A 474 24.22 30.03 -7.21
C LEU A 474 23.32 31.21 -6.79
N ASP A 475 22.35 31.55 -7.63
CA ASP A 475 21.36 32.59 -7.33
C ASP A 475 20.51 32.24 -6.09
N PHE A 476 20.12 30.97 -5.94
CA PHE A 476 19.42 30.49 -4.77
C PHE A 476 20.28 30.52 -3.51
N LEU A 477 21.56 30.12 -3.58
CA LEU A 477 22.50 30.24 -2.45
C LEU A 477 22.65 31.70 -1.99
N ARG A 478 22.74 32.65 -2.94
CA ARG A 478 22.83 34.09 -2.63
C ARG A 478 21.57 34.63 -1.96
N ARG A 479 20.37 34.24 -2.42
CA ARG A 479 19.08 34.68 -1.85
C ARG A 479 18.79 34.03 -0.49
N SER A 480 19.26 32.82 -0.27
CA SER A 480 19.05 32.06 0.96
C SER A 480 20.08 32.38 2.06
N ARG A 481 21.04 33.28 1.79
CA ARG A 481 22.09 33.68 2.73
C ARG A 481 21.56 34.41 3.97
N ASP A 482 20.46 35.14 3.83
CA ASP A 482 19.83 35.94 4.89
C ASP A 482 18.57 35.29 5.50
N ARG A 483 18.16 34.11 5.02
CA ARG A 483 16.99 33.37 5.54
C ARG A 483 17.46 32.21 6.41
N THR A 484 17.16 32.25 7.71
CA THR A 484 17.33 31.09 8.60
C THR A 484 16.23 30.07 8.29
N PRO A 485 16.54 28.88 7.72
CA PRO A 485 15.57 27.83 7.51
C PRO A 485 14.95 27.39 8.83
N THR A 486 13.66 27.12 8.84
CA THR A 486 13.01 26.50 9.99
C THR A 486 13.31 25.00 10.02
N VAL A 487 13.16 24.36 11.19
CA VAL A 487 13.23 22.89 11.31
C VAL A 487 12.25 22.21 10.33
N HIS A 488 11.11 22.84 10.05
CA HIS A 488 10.15 22.40 9.04
C HIS A 488 10.72 22.42 7.61
N ASP A 489 11.48 23.45 7.24
CA ASP A 489 12.10 23.55 5.91
C ASP A 489 13.18 22.49 5.70
N VAL A 490 13.94 22.17 6.75
CA VAL A 490 14.96 21.10 6.74
C VAL A 490 14.31 19.74 6.59
N LEU A 491 13.21 19.54 7.31
CA LEU A 491 12.39 18.34 7.23
C LEU A 491 11.74 18.19 5.84
N ALA A 492 11.29 19.30 5.22
CA ALA A 492 10.82 19.31 3.84
C ALA A 492 11.96 19.01 2.84
N ALA A 493 13.15 19.56 3.07
CA ALA A 493 14.35 19.31 2.25
C ALA A 493 14.77 17.84 2.28
N ALA A 494 14.80 17.22 3.46
CA ALA A 494 15.12 15.80 3.65
C ALA A 494 14.13 14.87 2.91
N ARG A 495 12.99 15.40 2.48
CA ARG A 495 11.91 14.66 1.79
C ARG A 495 11.79 15.01 0.31
N GLY A 496 12.60 15.94 -0.19
CA GLY A 496 12.56 16.42 -1.56
C GLY A 496 11.37 17.36 -1.87
N ASP A 497 10.74 17.94 -0.85
CA ASP A 497 9.52 18.76 -0.97
C ASP A 497 9.81 20.28 -0.89
N VAL A 498 11.04 20.69 -1.19
CA VAL A 498 11.43 22.12 -1.22
C VAL A 498 11.26 22.66 -2.63
N ASP A 499 10.64 23.84 -2.73
CA ASP A 499 10.63 24.66 -3.95
C ASP A 499 12.04 25.23 -4.19
N ALA A 500 12.93 24.36 -4.64
CA ALA A 500 14.33 24.65 -4.93
C ALA A 500 14.58 24.54 -6.43
N PRO A 501 15.48 25.39 -7.01
CA PRO A 501 15.76 25.37 -8.44
C PRO A 501 16.54 24.13 -8.91
N LEU A 502 17.00 23.31 -7.97
CA LEU A 502 17.76 22.09 -8.16
C LEU A 502 17.26 21.04 -7.16
N PRO A 503 17.34 19.74 -7.49
CA PRO A 503 16.97 18.67 -6.58
C PRO A 503 17.84 18.69 -5.33
N VAL A 504 17.25 18.47 -4.15
CA VAL A 504 18.01 18.26 -2.92
C VAL A 504 18.56 16.83 -2.96
N THR A 505 19.88 16.68 -3.08
CA THR A 505 20.53 15.37 -3.25
C THR A 505 20.88 14.72 -1.92
N ASP A 506 21.15 15.53 -0.90
CA ASP A 506 21.51 15.03 0.43
C ASP A 506 21.12 16.02 1.54
N VAL A 507 20.76 15.47 2.70
CA VAL A 507 20.47 16.25 3.92
C VAL A 507 21.18 15.61 5.10
N GLU A 508 22.27 16.23 5.52
CA GLU A 508 23.02 15.81 6.70
C GLU A 508 22.50 16.55 7.94
N ALA A 509 21.84 15.82 8.85
CA ALA A 509 21.46 16.35 10.16
C ALA A 509 22.23 15.62 11.27
N ARG A 510 22.90 16.38 12.15
CA ARG A 510 23.63 15.81 13.30
C ARG A 510 22.96 16.15 14.62
N GLY A 511 23.13 15.26 15.60
CA GLY A 511 22.59 15.40 16.96
C GLY A 511 21.11 15.03 17.04
N ARG A 512 20.34 15.75 17.87
CA ARG A 512 18.94 15.42 18.17
C ARG A 512 18.03 15.49 16.92
N LEU A 513 18.37 16.33 15.95
CA LEU A 513 17.63 16.45 14.69
C LEU A 513 17.86 15.24 13.75
N GLY A 514 19.05 14.64 13.77
CA GLY A 514 19.35 13.40 13.05
C GLY A 514 18.54 12.23 13.60
N ALA A 515 18.54 12.04 14.93
CA ALA A 515 17.75 11.00 15.59
C ALA A 515 16.22 11.14 15.32
N LEU A 516 15.73 12.37 15.14
CA LEU A 516 14.34 12.61 14.74
C LEU A 516 14.06 12.16 13.30
N LEU A 517 14.97 12.47 12.35
CA LEU A 517 14.84 12.07 10.95
C LEU A 517 14.96 10.55 10.76
N ASP A 518 15.82 9.91 11.56
CA ASP A 518 16.01 8.45 11.55
C ASP A 518 14.88 7.70 12.28
N GLY A 519 14.02 8.43 13.01
CA GLY A 519 12.91 7.86 13.77
C GLY A 519 13.36 7.03 14.97
N THR A 520 14.51 7.36 15.57
CA THR A 520 15.05 6.76 16.80
C THR A 520 14.97 7.68 18.02
N ALA A 521 14.48 8.91 17.84
CA ALA A 521 14.43 9.91 18.90
C ALA A 521 13.76 9.42 20.20
N ASP A 522 12.70 8.59 20.14
CA ASP A 522 12.04 8.08 21.36
C ASP A 522 12.91 7.14 22.21
N ARG A 523 13.91 6.49 21.61
CA ARG A 523 14.82 5.54 22.27
C ARG A 523 16.05 6.21 22.85
N ASP A 524 16.50 7.28 22.21
CA ASP A 524 17.75 7.97 22.54
C ASP A 524 17.56 9.17 23.48
N LEU A 525 16.30 9.52 23.81
CA LEU A 525 15.98 10.60 24.74
C LEU A 525 16.12 10.17 26.19
N GLU A 526 16.78 11.01 27.00
CA GLU A 526 16.82 10.84 28.44
C GLU A 526 15.41 10.98 29.06
N PRO A 527 14.99 10.05 29.94
CA PRO A 527 13.71 10.15 30.64
C PRO A 527 13.62 11.41 31.49
N LEU A 528 12.55 12.18 31.31
CA LEU A 528 12.22 13.35 32.10
C LEU A 528 11.48 12.88 33.36
N PRO A 529 12.05 13.03 34.57
CA PRO A 529 11.39 12.62 35.80
C PRO A 529 10.16 13.50 36.07
N ALA A 530 9.23 12.99 36.88
CA ALA A 530 8.06 13.73 37.29
C ALA A 530 8.44 15.07 37.97
N PRO A 531 7.83 16.20 37.57
CA PRO A 531 8.18 17.51 38.11
C PRO A 531 7.73 17.66 39.57
N PRO A 532 8.36 18.57 40.35
CA PRO A 532 7.88 18.91 41.70
C PRO A 532 6.40 19.32 41.65
N GLY A 533 5.59 18.82 42.60
CA GLY A 533 4.15 19.09 42.65
C GLY A 533 3.26 18.11 41.86
N PHE A 534 3.86 17.22 41.05
CA PHE A 534 3.15 16.13 40.39
C PHE A 534 3.03 14.91 41.32
N THR A 535 1.82 14.46 41.60
CA THR A 535 1.53 13.46 42.65
C THR A 535 1.48 12.02 42.14
N ALA A 536 1.52 11.81 40.82
CA ALA A 536 1.51 10.48 40.22
C ALA A 536 2.93 9.98 39.91
N THR A 537 3.15 8.68 40.18
CA THR A 537 4.36 7.97 39.73
C THR A 537 4.16 7.51 38.29
N LEU A 538 4.93 8.09 37.37
CA LEU A 538 4.94 7.68 35.97
C LEU A 538 5.62 6.32 35.82
N ARG A 539 5.10 5.49 34.90
CA ARG A 539 5.76 4.25 34.48
C ARG A 539 6.88 4.55 33.49
N PRO A 540 7.89 3.67 33.31
CA PRO A 540 9.02 3.94 32.41
C PRO A 540 8.60 4.30 30.97
N TYR A 541 7.57 3.65 30.43
CA TYR A 541 7.05 4.03 29.11
C TYR A 541 6.40 5.42 29.16
N GLN A 542 5.68 5.79 30.23
CA GLN A 542 5.07 7.11 30.36
C GLN A 542 6.13 8.20 30.45
N GLU A 543 7.22 7.98 31.19
CA GLU A 543 8.37 8.91 31.25
C GLU A 543 8.98 9.13 29.86
N ARG A 544 9.22 8.06 29.09
CA ARG A 544 9.68 8.17 27.70
C ARG A 544 8.70 8.94 26.82
N GLY A 545 7.40 8.71 27.00
CA GLY A 545 6.36 9.43 26.26
C GLY A 545 6.34 10.93 26.60
N VAL A 546 6.51 11.29 27.87
CA VAL A 546 6.66 12.69 28.31
C VAL A 546 7.92 13.30 27.72
N SER A 547 9.06 12.60 27.75
CA SER A 547 10.30 13.07 27.13
C SER A 547 10.15 13.33 25.64
N TRP A 548 9.49 12.42 24.93
CA TRP A 548 9.23 12.58 23.49
C TRP A 548 8.33 13.78 23.20
N LEU A 549 7.27 13.98 23.98
CA LEU A 549 6.41 15.17 23.85
C LEU A 549 7.16 16.46 24.16
N ALA A 550 7.99 16.50 25.21
CA ALA A 550 8.80 17.65 25.56
C ALA A 550 9.82 17.98 24.47
N PHE A 551 10.45 16.95 23.88
CA PHE A 551 11.38 17.11 22.78
C PHE A 551 10.72 17.72 21.54
N LEU A 552 9.59 17.19 21.08
CA LEU A 552 8.85 17.77 19.95
C LEU A 552 8.36 19.19 20.27
N SER A 553 7.95 19.44 21.52
CA SER A 553 7.59 20.76 22.02
C SER A 553 8.74 21.76 21.91
N SER A 554 9.96 21.36 22.24
CA SER A 554 11.16 22.21 22.11
C SER A 554 11.51 22.57 20.67
N LEU A 555 11.09 21.74 19.70
CA LEU A 555 11.29 21.96 18.27
C LEU A 555 10.10 22.70 17.61
N GLY A 556 9.01 22.95 18.35
CA GLY A 556 7.77 23.50 17.80
C GLY A 556 7.06 22.55 16.83
N LEU A 557 7.34 21.25 16.87
CA LEU A 557 6.75 20.23 16.01
C LEU A 557 5.56 19.58 16.69
N GLY A 558 4.45 19.36 15.97
CA GLY A 558 3.27 18.71 16.54
C GLY A 558 3.47 17.21 16.76
N ALA A 559 2.77 16.67 17.77
CA ALA A 559 2.91 15.29 18.23
C ALA A 559 1.57 14.54 18.28
N CYS A 560 1.55 13.29 17.82
CA CYS A 560 0.43 12.37 17.95
C CYS A 560 0.77 11.25 18.94
N LEU A 561 0.12 11.26 20.11
CA LEU A 561 0.23 10.18 21.08
C LEU A 561 -0.95 9.21 20.89
N ALA A 562 -0.65 8.11 20.22
CA ALA A 562 -1.58 7.07 19.79
C ALA A 562 -1.49 5.79 20.63
N ASP A 563 -1.09 5.90 21.90
CA ASP A 563 -1.08 4.77 22.84
C ASP A 563 -2.45 4.13 22.99
N ASP A 564 -2.48 2.82 23.18
CA ASP A 564 -3.69 2.07 23.50
C ASP A 564 -4.45 2.71 24.68
N MET A 565 -5.77 2.63 24.61
CA MET A 565 -6.60 3.26 25.62
C MET A 565 -6.37 2.63 27.00
N GLY A 566 -6.07 3.47 27.98
CA GLY A 566 -5.81 3.03 29.34
C GLY A 566 -4.34 3.02 29.73
N LEU A 567 -3.40 3.23 28.79
CA LEU A 567 -1.98 3.41 29.07
C LEU A 567 -1.64 4.79 29.68
N GLY A 568 -2.64 5.65 29.91
CA GLY A 568 -2.45 6.92 30.62
C GLY A 568 -1.92 8.06 29.74
N LYS A 569 -2.58 8.33 28.61
CA LYS A 569 -2.29 9.53 27.79
C LYS A 569 -2.54 10.84 28.55
N THR A 570 -3.63 10.88 29.32
CA THR A 570 -4.00 12.04 30.15
C THR A 570 -2.92 12.37 31.19
N VAL A 571 -2.44 11.37 31.93
CA VAL A 571 -1.40 11.56 32.95
C VAL A 571 -0.06 12.00 32.35
N GLN A 572 0.30 11.48 31.15
CA GLN A 572 1.47 11.94 30.41
C GLN A 572 1.35 13.42 30.01
N LEU A 573 0.20 13.85 29.50
CA LEU A 573 -0.01 15.25 29.16
C LEU A 573 0.03 16.15 30.40
N LEU A 574 -0.62 15.76 31.50
CA LEU A 574 -0.59 16.53 32.75
C LEU A 574 0.82 16.64 33.33
N ALA A 575 1.64 15.60 33.20
CA ALA A 575 3.05 15.63 33.60
C ALA A 575 3.85 16.63 32.76
N LEU A 576 3.63 16.65 31.44
CA LEU A 576 4.23 17.65 30.54
C LEU A 576 3.82 19.07 30.92
N GLU A 577 2.53 19.30 31.17
CA GLU A 577 2.01 20.62 31.55
C GLU A 577 2.54 21.08 32.91
N ALA A 578 2.67 20.18 33.88
CA ALA A 578 3.30 20.47 35.16
C ALA A 578 4.80 20.77 35.00
N HIS A 579 5.49 20.05 34.11
CA HIS A 579 6.91 20.25 33.83
C HIS A 579 7.17 21.64 33.24
N ASP A 580 6.40 22.04 32.23
CA ASP A 580 6.51 23.36 31.58
C ASP A 580 6.24 24.53 32.54
N ARG A 581 5.47 24.28 33.63
CA ARG A 581 5.06 25.31 34.61
C ARG A 581 5.90 25.35 35.87
N ALA A 582 6.77 24.37 36.09
CA ALA A 582 7.70 24.36 37.21
C ALA A 582 8.86 25.39 37.06
N GLY A 583 8.90 26.14 35.93
CA GLY A 583 9.85 27.22 35.67
C GLY A 583 9.57 28.53 36.43
N ASP A 584 10.29 29.61 36.07
CA ASP A 584 10.15 30.93 36.73
C ASP A 584 8.74 31.53 36.50
N PRO A 585 7.93 31.76 37.56
CA PRO A 585 6.60 32.36 37.47
C PRO A 585 6.58 33.71 36.76
N ALA A 586 7.71 34.44 36.71
CA ALA A 586 7.84 35.72 36.03
C ALA A 586 7.80 35.62 34.49
N THR A 587 7.99 34.44 33.91
CA THR A 587 8.03 34.25 32.45
C THR A 587 6.67 33.95 31.80
N GLY A 588 5.62 33.71 32.60
CA GLY A 588 4.22 33.64 32.17
C GLY A 588 3.95 32.75 30.94
N THR A 589 3.82 31.44 31.14
CA THR A 589 3.42 30.51 30.06
C THR A 589 1.93 30.69 29.73
N ALA A 590 1.61 30.87 28.44
CA ALA A 590 0.22 30.93 27.97
C ALA A 590 -0.55 29.63 28.30
N PRO A 591 -1.89 29.66 28.43
CA PRO A 591 -2.67 28.48 28.75
C PRO A 591 -2.61 27.41 27.65
N THR A 592 -2.83 26.17 28.06
CA THR A 592 -3.04 25.02 27.17
C THR A 592 -4.53 24.78 26.95
N LEU A 593 -4.96 24.71 25.69
CA LEU A 593 -6.33 24.41 25.31
C LEU A 593 -6.51 22.93 24.98
N ILE A 594 -7.35 22.24 25.74
CA ILE A 594 -7.74 20.85 25.52
C ILE A 594 -9.16 20.82 24.95
N VAL A 595 -9.31 20.26 23.75
CA VAL A 595 -10.60 20.01 23.10
C VAL A 595 -10.88 18.52 23.14
N CYS A 596 -11.96 18.11 23.81
CA CYS A 596 -12.28 16.70 24.04
C CYS A 596 -13.79 16.42 23.83
N PRO A 597 -14.23 15.16 23.78
CA PRO A 597 -15.67 14.83 23.84
C PRO A 597 -16.30 15.33 25.14
N MET A 598 -17.60 15.66 25.13
CA MET A 598 -18.29 16.18 26.31
C MET A 598 -18.21 15.25 27.53
N SER A 599 -18.13 13.94 27.30
CA SER A 599 -17.91 12.95 28.36
C SER A 599 -16.57 13.09 29.08
N MET A 600 -15.54 13.61 28.42
CA MET A 600 -14.16 13.66 28.91
C MET A 600 -13.86 14.90 29.75
N VAL A 601 -14.65 15.97 29.61
CA VAL A 601 -14.38 17.24 30.31
C VAL A 601 -14.28 17.06 31.83
N GLY A 602 -15.21 16.29 32.41
CA GLY A 602 -15.19 16.00 33.85
C GLY A 602 -14.01 15.11 34.27
N THR A 603 -13.59 14.19 33.39
CA THR A 603 -12.45 13.31 33.61
C THR A 603 -11.15 14.11 33.67
N TRP A 604 -10.92 15.02 32.72
CA TRP A 604 -9.76 15.92 32.72
C TRP A 604 -9.65 16.75 33.99
N GLN A 605 -10.76 17.33 34.48
CA GLN A 605 -10.76 18.08 35.73
C GLN A 605 -10.42 17.19 36.95
N LYS A 606 -11.03 16.00 37.04
CA LYS A 606 -10.79 15.06 38.14
C LYS A 606 -9.36 14.53 38.13
N GLU A 607 -8.83 14.19 36.96
CA GLU A 607 -7.45 13.70 36.82
C GLU A 607 -6.42 14.80 37.07
N ALA A 608 -6.65 16.04 36.61
CA ALA A 608 -5.80 17.17 36.94
C ALA A 608 -5.77 17.45 38.44
N ALA A 609 -6.94 17.53 39.09
CA ALA A 609 -7.01 17.74 40.55
C ALA A 609 -6.34 16.61 41.34
N ARG A 610 -6.32 15.38 40.79
CA ARG A 610 -5.69 14.21 41.43
C ARG A 610 -4.18 14.19 41.23
N PHE A 611 -3.71 14.38 40.00
CA PHE A 611 -2.32 14.12 39.59
C PHE A 611 -1.44 15.37 39.56
N ALA A 612 -2.04 16.54 39.35
CA ALA A 612 -1.35 17.82 39.23
C ALA A 612 -2.18 18.93 39.93
N PRO A 613 -2.36 18.87 41.26
CA PRO A 613 -3.28 19.73 42.01
C PRO A 613 -2.91 21.22 41.93
N GLU A 614 -1.66 21.54 41.60
CA GLU A 614 -1.17 22.91 41.44
C GLU A 614 -1.56 23.54 40.09
N LEU A 615 -2.01 22.75 39.11
CA LEU A 615 -2.49 23.27 37.83
C LEU A 615 -3.88 23.89 37.96
N ARG A 616 -4.01 25.17 37.57
CA ARG A 616 -5.29 25.88 37.53
C ARG A 616 -6.07 25.46 36.27
N VAL A 617 -7.07 24.59 36.44
CA VAL A 617 -7.87 24.06 35.32
C VAL A 617 -9.26 24.68 35.26
N HIS A 618 -9.63 25.20 34.09
CA HIS A 618 -10.96 25.75 33.82
C HIS A 618 -11.73 24.93 32.78
N ALA A 619 -12.97 24.56 33.08
CA ALA A 619 -13.86 23.88 32.13
C ALA A 619 -14.76 24.89 31.40
N HIS A 620 -14.46 25.13 30.12
CA HIS A 620 -15.19 26.05 29.27
C HIS A 620 -16.28 25.32 28.49
N HIS A 621 -17.45 25.10 29.12
CA HIS A 621 -18.63 24.53 28.47
C HIS A 621 -19.93 24.96 29.17
N GLY A 622 -21.07 24.71 28.51
CA GLY A 622 -22.39 25.02 29.06
C GLY A 622 -22.85 26.47 28.81
N PRO A 623 -24.11 26.80 29.15
CA PRO A 623 -24.73 28.07 28.78
C PRO A 623 -24.18 29.28 29.56
N ALA A 624 -23.71 29.10 30.79
CA ALA A 624 -23.21 30.17 31.66
C ALA A 624 -21.71 30.44 31.53
N ARG A 625 -21.06 29.92 30.47
CA ARG A 625 -19.61 30.08 30.28
C ARG A 625 -19.24 31.52 29.90
N PRO A 626 -18.06 32.02 30.30
CA PRO A 626 -17.61 33.37 29.97
C PRO A 626 -17.41 33.53 28.45
N ARG A 627 -17.53 34.76 27.94
CA ARG A 627 -17.47 35.10 26.51
C ARG A 627 -16.75 36.44 26.32
N GLY A 628 -16.19 36.70 25.14
CA GLY A 628 -15.48 37.95 24.85
C GLY A 628 -14.42 38.26 25.90
N ALA A 629 -14.37 39.51 26.38
CA ALA A 629 -13.39 39.97 27.36
C ALA A 629 -13.35 39.13 28.65
N ALA A 630 -14.50 38.64 29.14
CA ALA A 630 -14.55 37.81 30.35
C ALA A 630 -13.89 36.43 30.16
N LEU A 631 -13.89 35.90 28.93
CA LEU A 631 -13.11 34.68 28.62
C LEU A 631 -11.62 34.98 28.60
N HIS A 632 -11.20 36.11 28.02
CA HIS A 632 -9.79 36.51 27.92
C HIS A 632 -9.17 36.75 29.30
N GLU A 633 -9.89 37.42 30.20
CA GLU A 633 -9.47 37.60 31.60
C GLU A 633 -9.27 36.23 32.27
N ARG A 634 -10.25 35.32 32.11
CA ARG A 634 -10.16 33.97 32.65
C ARG A 634 -8.97 33.19 32.06
N LEU A 635 -8.69 33.33 30.76
CA LEU A 635 -7.56 32.67 30.09
C LEU A 635 -6.21 33.13 30.63
N GLY A 636 -6.08 34.37 31.08
CA GLY A 636 -4.86 34.87 31.75
C GLY A 636 -4.64 34.31 33.16
N GLU A 637 -5.67 33.79 33.81
CA GLU A 637 -5.62 33.29 35.19
C GLU A 637 -5.42 31.76 35.30
N VAL A 638 -5.49 31.04 34.19
CA VAL A 638 -5.56 29.57 34.19
C VAL A 638 -4.41 28.97 33.42
N ASP A 639 -4.08 27.75 33.80
CA ASP A 639 -3.02 26.97 33.18
C ASP A 639 -3.57 26.11 32.05
N VAL A 640 -4.71 25.46 32.29
CA VAL A 640 -5.35 24.55 31.34
C VAL A 640 -6.82 24.90 31.18
N ILE A 641 -7.27 25.03 29.93
CA ILE A 641 -8.69 25.19 29.59
C ILE A 641 -9.19 23.93 28.88
N VAL A 642 -10.27 23.35 29.38
CA VAL A 642 -10.88 22.14 28.84
C VAL A 642 -12.24 22.49 28.23
N THR A 643 -12.40 22.24 26.94
CA THR A 643 -13.66 22.50 26.22
C THR A 643 -14.06 21.30 25.36
N THR A 644 -15.20 21.42 24.67
CA THR A 644 -15.71 20.40 23.75
C THR A 644 -15.55 20.83 22.30
N TYR A 645 -15.47 19.87 21.37
CA TYR A 645 -15.46 20.17 19.92
C TYR A 645 -16.62 21.08 19.49
N ALA A 646 -17.82 20.83 20.03
CA ALA A 646 -19.00 21.65 19.73
C ALA A 646 -18.89 23.07 20.29
N THR A 647 -18.39 23.22 21.52
CA THR A 647 -18.19 24.54 22.14
C THR A 647 -17.06 25.31 21.45
N ALA A 648 -15.91 24.68 21.18
CA ALA A 648 -14.81 25.31 20.45
C ALA A 648 -15.25 25.83 19.08
N THR A 649 -16.12 25.08 18.37
CA THR A 649 -16.67 25.52 17.09
C THR A 649 -17.59 26.74 17.22
N ARG A 650 -18.45 26.77 18.25
CA ARG A 650 -19.37 27.90 18.52
C ARG A 650 -18.67 29.14 19.05
N ASP A 651 -17.48 28.97 19.61
CA ASP A 651 -16.72 30.01 20.31
C ASP A 651 -15.41 30.31 19.57
N ALA A 652 -15.34 29.92 18.29
CA ALA A 652 -14.12 30.00 17.50
C ALA A 652 -13.58 31.43 17.41
N GLU A 653 -14.45 32.44 17.32
CA GLU A 653 -14.03 33.85 17.28
C GLU A 653 -13.35 34.28 18.59
N ASP A 654 -13.97 33.97 19.74
CA ASP A 654 -13.40 34.30 21.05
C ASP A 654 -12.06 33.58 21.28
N LEU A 655 -11.95 32.31 20.86
CA LEU A 655 -10.75 31.50 21.06
C LEU A 655 -9.61 31.87 20.10
N ARG A 656 -9.91 32.31 18.87
CA ARG A 656 -8.88 32.73 17.89
C ARG A 656 -8.15 34.02 18.30
N ALA A 657 -8.76 34.83 19.15
CA ALA A 657 -8.15 36.06 19.65
C ALA A 657 -7.04 35.80 20.69
N TRP A 658 -6.86 34.56 21.14
CA TRP A 658 -5.82 34.17 22.08
C TRP A 658 -4.78 33.24 21.45
N ARG A 659 -3.50 33.46 21.77
CA ARG A 659 -2.40 32.56 21.39
C ARG A 659 -2.13 31.57 22.50
N PHE A 660 -2.39 30.29 22.25
CA PHE A 660 -2.18 29.23 23.25
C PHE A 660 -0.73 28.75 23.27
N HIS A 661 -0.26 28.27 24.43
CA HIS A 661 1.00 27.54 24.50
C HIS A 661 0.87 26.22 23.74
N ARG A 662 -0.21 25.48 24.05
CA ARG A 662 -0.47 24.18 23.44
C ARG A 662 -1.95 24.02 23.10
N LEU A 663 -2.23 23.40 21.95
CA LEU A 663 -3.56 22.96 21.56
C LEU A 663 -3.59 21.44 21.49
N VAL A 664 -4.46 20.83 22.29
CA VAL A 664 -4.56 19.38 22.43
C VAL A 664 -5.94 18.90 21.99
N LEU A 665 -5.97 17.94 21.09
CA LEU A 665 -7.17 17.25 20.66
C LEU A 665 -7.22 15.87 21.29
N ASP A 666 -8.15 15.65 22.22
CA ASP A 666 -8.40 14.35 22.82
C ASP A 666 -9.49 13.62 22.03
N GLU A 667 -9.28 12.33 21.76
CA GLU A 667 -10.06 11.54 20.79
C GLU A 667 -10.04 12.21 19.40
N ALA A 668 -8.82 12.43 18.87
CA ALA A 668 -8.56 13.14 17.62
C ALA A 668 -9.26 12.55 16.38
N GLN A 669 -9.79 11.34 16.43
CA GLN A 669 -10.68 10.80 15.40
C GLN A 669 -11.93 11.68 15.14
N MET A 670 -12.28 12.56 16.07
CA MET A 670 -13.35 13.55 15.87
C MET A 670 -13.05 14.57 14.76
N ILE A 671 -11.79 14.74 14.35
CA ILE A 671 -11.37 15.60 13.22
C ILE A 671 -11.01 14.83 11.95
N LYS A 672 -11.46 13.58 11.83
CA LYS A 672 -11.18 12.70 10.67
C LYS A 672 -11.53 13.29 9.31
N ASN A 673 -12.59 14.11 9.25
CA ASN A 673 -13.00 14.81 8.04
C ASN A 673 -12.42 16.22 8.05
N SER A 674 -11.49 16.51 7.12
CA SER A 674 -10.86 17.82 6.98
C SER A 674 -11.86 18.95 6.72
N HIS A 675 -13.00 18.67 6.06
CA HIS A 675 -14.05 19.64 5.76
C HIS A 675 -15.09 19.78 6.88
N ALA A 676 -14.97 19.08 8.01
CA ALA A 676 -15.87 19.30 9.13
C ALA A 676 -15.60 20.67 9.79
N ALA A 677 -16.64 21.31 10.32
CA ALA A 677 -16.51 22.60 11.01
C ALA A 677 -15.54 22.53 12.19
N ALA A 678 -15.60 21.45 12.98
CA ALA A 678 -14.68 21.22 14.09
C ALA A 678 -13.21 21.14 13.64
N SER A 679 -12.91 20.44 12.54
CA SER A 679 -11.56 20.32 11.98
C SER A 679 -11.01 21.66 11.47
N ARG A 680 -11.86 22.42 10.75
CA ARG A 680 -11.49 23.79 10.32
C ARG A 680 -11.22 24.70 11.51
N THR A 681 -12.08 24.65 12.53
CA THR A 681 -11.88 25.44 13.75
C THR A 681 -10.58 25.07 14.44
N ALA A 682 -10.32 23.78 14.68
CA ALA A 682 -9.09 23.33 15.34
C ALA A 682 -7.82 23.78 14.60
N ARG A 683 -7.80 23.72 13.26
CA ARG A 683 -6.66 24.23 12.47
C ARG A 683 -6.50 25.75 12.54
N SER A 684 -7.60 26.49 12.64
CA SER A 684 -7.58 27.96 12.67
C SER A 684 -7.17 28.60 14.00
N LEU A 685 -7.09 27.83 15.09
CA LEU A 685 -6.65 28.33 16.40
C LEU A 685 -5.13 28.49 16.42
N ASP A 686 -4.62 29.56 17.04
CA ASP A 686 -3.19 29.82 17.16
C ASP A 686 -2.60 29.13 18.40
N ALA A 687 -1.57 28.31 18.20
CA ALA A 687 -0.90 27.58 19.26
C ALA A 687 0.57 27.33 18.92
N ALA A 688 1.48 27.47 19.88
CA ALA A 688 2.91 27.23 19.68
C ALA A 688 3.24 25.74 19.49
N HIS A 689 2.47 24.85 20.11
CA HIS A 689 2.60 23.40 19.92
C HIS A 689 1.23 22.71 19.83
N ARG A 690 1.15 21.62 19.08
CA ARG A 690 -0.10 20.89 18.81
C ARG A 690 0.04 19.42 19.16
N ILE A 691 -0.93 18.87 19.91
CA ILE A 691 -0.97 17.46 20.27
C ILE A 691 -2.29 16.83 19.86
N ALA A 692 -2.22 15.62 19.30
CA ALA A 692 -3.37 14.75 19.11
C ALA A 692 -3.23 13.54 20.03
N LEU A 693 -4.28 13.24 20.80
CA LEU A 693 -4.40 12.03 21.60
C LEU A 693 -5.45 11.14 20.94
N THR A 694 -5.10 9.89 20.64
CA THR A 694 -6.04 8.92 20.10
C THR A 694 -5.82 7.55 20.72
N GLY A 695 -6.91 6.83 20.99
CA GLY A 695 -6.87 5.44 21.48
C GLY A 695 -6.97 4.41 20.36
N THR A 696 -7.49 4.83 19.21
CA THR A 696 -7.57 4.00 18.01
C THR A 696 -6.54 4.52 17.03
N PRO A 697 -5.58 3.69 16.59
CA PRO A 697 -4.71 4.08 15.49
C PRO A 697 -5.55 4.48 14.28
N MET A 698 -5.04 5.43 13.49
CA MET A 698 -5.74 6.02 12.34
C MET A 698 -5.76 5.04 11.16
N GLU A 699 -6.36 3.87 11.37
CA GLU A 699 -6.24 2.68 10.52
C GLU A 699 -7.25 2.64 9.37
N ASN A 700 -8.24 3.55 9.32
CA ASN A 700 -9.40 3.32 8.47
C ASN A 700 -9.36 4.00 7.10
N ARG A 701 -8.71 5.18 6.95
CA ARG A 701 -8.49 5.86 5.66
C ARG A 701 -7.26 6.78 5.72
N LEU A 702 -6.44 6.82 4.67
CA LEU A 702 -5.26 7.70 4.63
C LEU A 702 -5.61 9.19 4.71
N ALA A 703 -6.83 9.57 4.32
CA ALA A 703 -7.35 10.92 4.48
C ALA A 703 -7.50 11.36 5.95
N GLU A 704 -7.75 10.43 6.88
CA GLU A 704 -7.84 10.74 8.31
C GLU A 704 -6.45 11.03 8.89
N LEU A 705 -5.46 10.22 8.47
CA LEU A 705 -4.05 10.46 8.75
C LEU A 705 -3.63 11.83 8.24
N TRP A 706 -3.99 12.19 7.00
CA TRP A 706 -3.72 13.53 6.48
C TRP A 706 -4.34 14.63 7.35
N SER A 707 -5.62 14.50 7.73
CA SER A 707 -6.31 15.54 8.52
C SER A 707 -5.66 15.78 9.89
N VAL A 708 -5.23 14.70 10.57
CA VAL A 708 -4.54 14.81 11.86
C VAL A 708 -3.11 15.34 11.67
N MET A 709 -2.38 14.85 10.67
CA MET A 709 -1.01 15.31 10.41
C MET A 709 -0.95 16.78 9.97
N ASP A 710 -1.92 17.24 9.16
CA ASP A 710 -2.07 18.64 8.77
C ASP A 710 -2.47 19.52 9.96
N PHE A 711 -3.26 18.99 10.90
CA PHE A 711 -3.49 19.69 12.17
C PHE A 711 -2.20 19.82 12.98
N LEU A 712 -1.40 18.76 13.11
CA LEU A 712 -0.20 18.75 13.94
C LEU A 712 0.93 19.60 13.35
N ASN A 713 1.19 19.41 12.06
CA ASN A 713 2.27 20.03 11.31
C ASN A 713 1.70 20.49 9.95
N PRO A 714 1.05 21.67 9.88
CA PRO A 714 0.46 22.17 8.65
C PRO A 714 1.46 22.21 7.49
N GLY A 715 1.08 21.67 6.34
CA GLY A 715 1.95 21.61 5.14
C GLY A 715 2.87 20.39 5.05
N LEU A 716 3.02 19.59 6.12
CA LEU A 716 3.90 18.41 6.18
C LEU A 716 3.65 17.39 5.04
N LEU A 717 2.39 17.22 4.65
CA LEU A 717 1.93 16.27 3.64
C LEU A 717 1.40 16.96 2.38
N GLY A 718 1.63 18.26 2.23
CA GLY A 718 1.07 19.08 1.16
C GLY A 718 -0.45 19.23 1.22
N SER A 719 -1.06 19.70 0.12
CA SER A 719 -2.51 19.85 0.02
C SER A 719 -3.22 18.49 0.01
N PRO A 720 -4.53 18.42 0.34
CA PRO A 720 -5.31 17.18 0.26
C PRO A 720 -5.22 16.50 -1.11
N GLU A 721 -5.17 17.29 -2.19
CA GLU A 721 -5.08 16.81 -3.58
C GLU A 721 -3.72 16.18 -3.88
N VAL A 722 -2.63 16.84 -3.46
CA VAL A 722 -1.26 16.33 -3.63
C VAL A 722 -1.08 15.05 -2.82
N PHE A 723 -1.52 15.04 -1.55
CA PHE A 723 -1.48 13.85 -0.71
C PHE A 723 -2.25 12.68 -1.33
N ARG A 724 -3.44 12.96 -1.89
CA ARG A 724 -4.27 11.95 -2.53
C ARG A 724 -3.60 11.35 -3.76
N GLN A 725 -2.96 12.17 -4.60
CA GLN A 725 -2.27 11.69 -5.81
C GLN A 725 -0.97 10.95 -5.49
N ARG A 726 -0.20 11.44 -4.51
CA ARG A 726 1.13 10.91 -4.16
C ARG A 726 1.07 9.68 -3.26
N PHE A 727 0.07 9.59 -2.37
CA PHE A 727 0.00 8.54 -1.36
C PHE A 727 -1.34 7.80 -1.39
N ALA A 728 -2.47 8.49 -1.28
CA ALA A 728 -3.75 7.80 -1.05
C ALA A 728 -4.13 6.87 -2.21
N VAL A 729 -4.10 7.35 -3.46
CA VAL A 729 -4.45 6.54 -4.64
C VAL A 729 -3.44 5.41 -4.89
N PRO A 730 -2.12 5.64 -4.91
CA PRO A 730 -1.13 4.56 -5.05
C PRO A 730 -1.28 3.46 -3.99
N ILE A 731 -1.50 3.83 -2.73
CA ILE A 731 -1.58 2.86 -1.63
C ILE A 731 -2.94 2.14 -1.61
N GLU A 732 -4.05 2.88 -1.63
CA GLU A 732 -5.40 2.32 -1.48
C GLU A 732 -5.89 1.59 -2.74
N ARG A 733 -5.48 2.03 -3.95
CA ARG A 733 -5.98 1.48 -5.22
C ARG A 733 -4.99 0.54 -5.91
N HIS A 734 -3.69 0.81 -5.80
CA HIS A 734 -2.67 0.09 -6.57
C HIS A 734 -1.77 -0.79 -5.68
N GLY A 735 -1.96 -0.78 -4.36
CA GLY A 735 -1.15 -1.58 -3.43
C GLY A 735 0.34 -1.22 -3.46
N ASP A 736 0.67 0.06 -3.69
CA ASP A 736 2.06 0.52 -3.82
C ASP A 736 2.78 0.54 -2.46
N ASP A 737 3.57 -0.51 -2.20
CA ASP A 737 4.42 -0.64 -1.02
C ASP A 737 5.54 0.42 -0.93
N GLY A 738 5.97 0.99 -2.05
CA GLY A 738 6.96 2.07 -2.09
C GLY A 738 6.38 3.38 -1.56
N ALA A 739 5.19 3.74 -2.04
CA ALA A 739 4.44 4.89 -1.53
C ALA A 739 4.10 4.74 -0.05
N ALA A 740 3.68 3.54 0.38
CA ALA A 740 3.37 3.25 1.79
C ALA A 740 4.58 3.39 2.70
N ARG A 741 5.75 2.85 2.32
CA ARG A 741 7.01 3.01 3.07
C ARG A 741 7.43 4.47 3.18
N THR A 742 7.28 5.23 2.09
CA THR A 742 7.61 6.66 2.08
C THR A 742 6.71 7.43 3.03
N LEU A 743 5.40 7.20 3.00
CA LEU A 743 4.45 7.84 3.92
C LEU A 743 4.77 7.52 5.39
N ARG A 744 5.04 6.24 5.70
CA ARG A 744 5.41 5.81 7.05
C ARG A 744 6.69 6.50 7.53
N ARG A 745 7.70 6.64 6.68
CA ARG A 745 8.94 7.35 7.02
C ARG A 745 8.69 8.82 7.36
N ILE A 746 7.80 9.49 6.63
CA ILE A 746 7.47 10.91 6.86
C ILE A 746 6.69 11.11 8.16
N THR A 747 5.74 10.22 8.47
CA THR A 747 4.81 10.42 9.60
C THR A 747 5.33 9.86 10.93
N ARG A 748 6.19 8.83 10.90
CA ARG A 748 6.72 8.15 12.09
C ARG A 748 7.34 9.07 13.16
N PRO A 749 8.14 10.10 12.84
CA PRO A 749 8.75 10.95 13.87
C PRO A 749 7.74 11.71 14.75
N TYR A 750 6.51 11.86 14.27
CA TYR A 750 5.43 12.60 14.92
C TYR A 750 4.36 11.69 15.53
N LEU A 751 4.51 10.36 15.44
CA LEU A 751 3.53 9.37 15.87
C LEU A 751 4.19 8.41 16.85
N LEU A 752 3.79 8.49 18.13
CA LEU A 752 4.16 7.53 19.15
C LEU A 752 2.96 6.64 19.46
N ARG A 753 3.08 5.34 19.18
CA ARG A 753 2.05 4.32 19.46
C ARG A 753 2.66 3.17 20.24
N ARG A 754 2.03 2.83 21.36
CA ARG A 754 2.34 1.65 22.17
C ARG A 754 1.08 0.87 22.44
N VAL A 755 1.17 -0.45 22.36
CA VAL A 755 0.06 -1.36 22.60
C VAL A 755 0.15 -1.99 23.96
N LYS A 756 -0.98 -2.40 24.54
CA LYS A 756 -0.99 -3.11 25.82
C LYS A 756 -0.23 -4.44 25.70
N THR A 757 -0.24 -5.10 24.56
CA THR A 757 0.49 -6.37 24.39
C THR A 757 2.02 -6.20 24.31
N ASP A 758 2.55 -4.97 24.34
CA ASP A 758 3.99 -4.73 24.28
C ASP A 758 4.67 -5.17 25.60
N PRO A 759 5.61 -6.14 25.55
CA PRO A 759 6.33 -6.60 26.73
C PRO A 759 7.14 -5.49 27.44
N GLN A 760 7.50 -4.41 26.72
CA GLN A 760 8.21 -3.26 27.30
C GLN A 760 7.28 -2.28 28.03
N VAL A 761 5.96 -2.52 27.99
CA VAL A 761 4.91 -1.67 28.57
C VAL A 761 4.22 -2.34 29.77
N ILE A 762 4.14 -3.69 29.82
CA ILE A 762 3.32 -4.40 30.81
C ILE A 762 4.10 -5.48 31.58
N ASP A 763 4.40 -5.19 32.85
CA ASP A 763 4.61 -6.19 33.92
C ASP A 763 3.42 -6.25 34.91
N ASP A 764 2.49 -5.28 34.88
CA ASP A 764 1.55 -4.97 35.98
C ASP A 764 0.04 -5.19 35.69
N LEU A 765 -0.38 -5.46 34.44
CA LEU A 765 -1.81 -5.66 34.13
C LEU A 765 -2.14 -7.17 34.17
N PRO A 766 -3.21 -7.59 34.89
CA PRO A 766 -3.61 -8.99 34.93
C PRO A 766 -4.08 -9.46 33.54
N GLU A 767 -4.18 -10.77 33.35
CA GLU A 767 -4.53 -11.34 32.05
C GLU A 767 -5.92 -10.88 31.55
N LYS A 768 -6.01 -10.48 30.27
CA LYS A 768 -7.28 -10.27 29.56
C LYS A 768 -7.60 -11.53 28.76
N ILE A 769 -8.71 -12.18 29.09
CA ILE A 769 -9.15 -13.40 28.43
C ILE A 769 -10.35 -13.05 27.55
N GLU A 770 -10.19 -13.10 26.23
CA GLU A 770 -11.28 -12.94 25.28
C GLU A 770 -11.90 -14.31 24.95
N ILE A 771 -13.22 -14.43 25.13
CA ILE A 771 -13.97 -15.67 24.95
C ILE A 771 -15.12 -15.37 23.98
N VAL A 772 -15.16 -16.09 22.86
CA VAL A 772 -16.36 -16.12 22.02
C VAL A 772 -17.38 -17.00 22.72
N GLN A 773 -18.55 -16.44 22.98
CA GLN A 773 -19.62 -17.11 23.71
C GLN A 773 -20.73 -17.51 22.74
N ASP A 774 -20.70 -18.78 22.34
CA ASP A 774 -21.72 -19.33 21.48
C ASP A 774 -23.06 -19.45 22.20
N HIS A 775 -24.13 -19.19 21.46
CA HIS A 775 -25.50 -19.57 21.82
C HIS A 775 -26.24 -20.07 20.56
N ARG A 776 -27.37 -20.74 20.76
CA ARG A 776 -28.25 -21.19 19.67
C ARG A 776 -29.52 -20.34 19.63
N LEU A 777 -30.15 -20.23 18.47
CA LEU A 777 -31.47 -19.64 18.32
C LEU A 777 -32.55 -20.63 18.81
N THR A 778 -33.62 -20.09 19.39
CA THR A 778 -34.83 -20.88 19.63
C THR A 778 -35.55 -21.19 18.31
N ARG A 779 -36.46 -22.18 18.32
CA ARG A 779 -37.30 -22.47 17.13
C ARG A 779 -38.11 -21.24 16.67
N GLU A 780 -38.52 -20.38 17.61
CA GLU A 780 -39.19 -19.09 17.32
C GLU A 780 -38.27 -18.17 16.53
N GLN A 781 -37.06 -17.94 17.05
CA GLN A 781 -36.06 -17.07 16.44
C GLN A 781 -35.67 -17.60 15.06
N ALA A 782 -35.43 -18.90 14.91
CA ALA A 782 -35.07 -19.50 13.63
C ALA A 782 -36.16 -19.35 12.57
N SER A 783 -37.43 -19.49 12.96
CA SER A 783 -38.57 -19.28 12.05
C SER A 783 -38.66 -17.82 11.61
N LEU A 784 -38.61 -16.88 12.56
CA LEU A 784 -38.63 -15.44 12.26
C LEU A 784 -37.44 -15.03 11.40
N TYR A 785 -36.26 -15.57 11.69
CA TYR A 785 -35.04 -15.28 10.96
C TYR A 785 -35.17 -15.67 9.50
N ARG A 786 -35.60 -16.90 9.18
CA ARG A 786 -35.81 -17.35 7.79
C ARG A 786 -36.81 -16.48 7.05
N THR A 787 -37.97 -16.20 7.65
CA THR A 787 -38.99 -15.34 7.04
C THR A 787 -38.45 -13.94 6.73
N VAL A 788 -37.71 -13.34 7.66
CA VAL A 788 -37.12 -12.00 7.44
C VAL A 788 -36.03 -12.03 6.37
N VAL A 789 -35.22 -13.09 6.28
CA VAL A 789 -34.24 -13.24 5.20
C VAL A 789 -34.96 -13.30 3.86
N ASP A 790 -35.95 -14.17 3.70
CA ASP A 790 -36.66 -14.35 2.42
C ASP A 790 -37.33 -13.03 1.98
N ASP A 791 -38.11 -12.40 2.85
CA ASP A 791 -38.81 -11.14 2.57
C ASP A 791 -37.85 -9.99 2.22
N MET A 792 -36.72 -9.88 2.94
CA MET A 792 -35.77 -8.80 2.70
C MET A 792 -34.92 -9.05 1.45
N MET A 793 -34.59 -10.31 1.15
CA MET A 793 -33.84 -10.65 -0.07
C MET A 793 -34.66 -10.41 -1.33
N GLU A 794 -35.98 -10.63 -1.30
CA GLU A 794 -36.89 -10.25 -2.39
C GLU A 794 -36.88 -8.73 -2.60
N LYS A 795 -37.04 -7.94 -1.53
CA LYS A 795 -36.96 -6.47 -1.60
C LYS A 795 -35.61 -5.94 -2.07
N ILE A 796 -34.51 -6.60 -1.71
CA ILE A 796 -33.16 -6.22 -2.15
C ILE A 796 -32.95 -6.56 -3.62
N ALA A 797 -33.53 -7.65 -4.13
CA ALA A 797 -33.45 -8.01 -5.55
C ALA A 797 -34.21 -7.02 -6.44
N ASP A 798 -35.32 -6.46 -5.94
CA ASP A 798 -36.17 -5.51 -6.66
C ASP A 798 -35.78 -4.03 -6.47
N SER A 799 -34.66 -3.73 -5.80
CA SER A 799 -34.24 -2.35 -5.52
C SER A 799 -32.81 -2.05 -5.96
N ASP A 800 -32.57 -0.79 -6.32
CA ASP A 800 -31.27 -0.29 -6.81
C ASP A 800 -30.77 0.93 -6.01
N GLY A 801 -29.48 1.24 -6.14
CA GLY A 801 -28.89 2.49 -5.66
C GLY A 801 -29.00 2.74 -4.15
N ILE A 802 -29.64 3.85 -3.75
CA ILE A 802 -29.82 4.22 -2.33
C ILE A 802 -30.86 3.34 -1.65
N GLU A 803 -31.91 2.94 -2.37
CA GLU A 803 -32.99 2.12 -1.83
C GLU A 803 -32.49 0.73 -1.46
N ARG A 804 -31.72 0.12 -2.36
CA ARG A 804 -31.02 -1.15 -2.10
C ARG A 804 -30.15 -1.09 -0.84
N ARG A 805 -29.36 -0.03 -0.72
CA ARG A 805 -28.53 0.23 0.47
C ARG A 805 -29.38 0.27 1.73
N GLY A 806 -30.47 1.04 1.72
CA GLY A 806 -31.41 1.11 2.85
C GLY A 806 -31.99 -0.25 3.22
N ASN A 807 -32.38 -1.06 2.24
CA ASN A 807 -32.95 -2.39 2.45
C ASN A 807 -31.95 -3.38 3.05
N VAL A 808 -30.68 -3.37 2.60
CA VAL A 808 -29.60 -4.20 3.18
C VAL A 808 -29.38 -3.86 4.65
N LEU A 809 -29.31 -2.57 5.00
CA LEU A 809 -29.13 -2.12 6.39
C LEU A 809 -30.32 -2.48 7.27
N ALA A 810 -31.53 -2.33 6.74
CA ALA A 810 -32.76 -2.72 7.43
C ALA A 810 -32.80 -4.23 7.69
N ALA A 811 -32.39 -5.06 6.72
CA ALA A 811 -32.30 -6.50 6.88
C ALA A 811 -31.33 -6.86 8.02
N MET A 812 -30.12 -6.33 7.98
CA MET A 812 -29.11 -6.58 9.01
C MET A 812 -29.60 -6.18 10.42
N SER A 813 -30.24 -5.02 10.55
CA SER A 813 -30.78 -4.58 11.84
C SER A 813 -31.86 -5.54 12.36
N LYS A 814 -32.77 -6.00 11.50
CA LYS A 814 -33.83 -6.94 11.89
C LYS A 814 -33.26 -8.30 12.28
N LEU A 815 -32.31 -8.84 11.52
CA LEU A 815 -31.67 -10.12 11.84
C LEU A 815 -30.95 -10.08 13.19
N LYS A 816 -30.25 -8.98 13.50
CA LYS A 816 -29.64 -8.76 14.83
C LYS A 816 -30.67 -8.67 15.95
N GLN A 817 -31.79 -7.96 15.73
CA GLN A 817 -32.90 -7.91 16.71
C GLN A 817 -33.47 -9.30 16.98
N ILE A 818 -33.62 -10.16 15.96
CA ILE A 818 -34.08 -11.55 16.13
C ILE A 818 -33.09 -12.34 16.98
N CYS A 819 -31.78 -12.23 16.69
CA CYS A 819 -30.73 -12.91 17.46
C CYS A 819 -30.74 -12.49 18.93
N ASN A 820 -31.05 -11.22 19.21
CA ASN A 820 -31.22 -10.70 20.55
C ASN A 820 -32.49 -11.22 21.24
N HIS A 821 -33.66 -10.93 20.69
CA HIS A 821 -34.95 -11.40 21.22
C HIS A 821 -36.11 -11.21 20.22
N PRO A 822 -37.04 -12.19 20.05
CA PRO A 822 -38.20 -12.04 19.17
C PRO A 822 -39.03 -10.78 19.40
N ALA A 823 -39.33 -10.46 20.66
CA ALA A 823 -40.09 -9.26 21.03
C ALA A 823 -39.41 -7.93 20.63
N GLN A 824 -38.08 -7.92 20.44
CA GLN A 824 -37.35 -6.75 19.97
C GLN A 824 -37.61 -6.49 18.48
N LEU A 825 -37.78 -7.54 17.67
CA LEU A 825 -38.18 -7.40 16.27
C LEU A 825 -39.67 -7.03 16.15
N LEU A 826 -40.52 -7.70 16.94
CA LEU A 826 -41.97 -7.56 16.84
C LEU A 826 -42.51 -6.26 17.44
N HIS A 827 -41.73 -5.61 18.31
CA HIS A 827 -42.12 -4.40 19.04
C HIS A 827 -43.46 -4.55 19.81
N ASP A 828 -43.76 -5.77 20.25
CA ASP A 828 -45.08 -6.15 20.80
C ASP A 828 -45.13 -6.17 22.34
N GLY A 829 -44.00 -5.90 22.99
CA GLY A 829 -43.89 -5.91 24.46
C GLY A 829 -44.08 -7.29 25.10
N SER A 830 -43.99 -8.37 24.31
CA SER A 830 -44.21 -9.73 24.79
C SER A 830 -43.11 -10.18 25.78
N ALA A 831 -43.49 -11.05 26.72
CA ALA A 831 -42.62 -11.48 27.81
C ALA A 831 -41.36 -12.22 27.32
N ILE A 832 -40.29 -12.21 28.14
CA ILE A 832 -39.02 -12.89 27.83
C ILE A 832 -39.14 -14.42 27.82
N HIS A 833 -40.06 -14.95 28.64
CA HIS A 833 -40.40 -16.36 28.68
C HIS A 833 -41.74 -16.63 27.98
N ARG A 834 -41.89 -17.85 27.45
CA ARG A 834 -43.20 -18.42 27.10
C ARG A 834 -43.92 -18.94 28.35
N ALA A 835 -45.20 -19.27 28.17
CA ALA A 835 -45.92 -20.08 29.16
C ALA A 835 -45.12 -21.34 29.50
N GLY A 836 -44.98 -21.64 30.79
CA GLY A 836 -44.15 -22.74 31.30
C GLY A 836 -42.67 -22.41 31.50
N GLY A 837 -42.27 -21.13 31.48
CA GLY A 837 -40.92 -20.69 31.87
C GLY A 837 -39.82 -20.90 30.83
N ARG A 838 -40.15 -21.40 29.63
CA ARG A 838 -39.17 -21.60 28.55
C ARG A 838 -38.73 -20.28 27.93
N HIS A 839 -37.43 -20.09 27.72
CA HIS A 839 -36.88 -18.88 27.08
C HIS A 839 -37.32 -18.73 25.62
N ARG A 840 -37.56 -17.49 25.19
CA ARG A 840 -37.81 -17.14 23.78
C ARG A 840 -36.55 -16.73 23.03
N SER A 841 -35.49 -16.42 23.76
CA SER A 841 -34.16 -16.10 23.21
C SER A 841 -33.10 -16.99 23.82
N GLY A 842 -32.36 -17.71 22.97
CA GLY A 842 -31.21 -18.49 23.44
C GLY A 842 -30.05 -17.61 23.92
N LYS A 843 -29.95 -16.37 23.42
CA LYS A 843 -28.99 -15.37 23.91
C LYS A 843 -29.28 -14.99 25.36
N VAL A 844 -30.55 -14.75 25.70
CA VAL A 844 -30.96 -14.40 27.07
C VAL A 844 -30.79 -15.59 28.00
N ALA A 845 -31.14 -16.81 27.57
CA ALA A 845 -30.89 -18.03 28.34
C ALA A 845 -29.40 -18.16 28.69
N ARG A 846 -28.52 -18.02 27.69
CA ARG A 846 -27.07 -18.11 27.90
C ARG A 846 -26.51 -16.98 28.77
N LEU A 847 -27.06 -15.77 28.64
CA LEU A 847 -26.72 -14.64 29.50
C LEU A 847 -27.05 -14.93 30.97
N GLU A 848 -28.21 -15.52 31.24
CA GLU A 848 -28.61 -15.89 32.59
C GLU A 848 -27.68 -16.94 33.21
N GLU A 849 -27.32 -18.00 32.47
CA GLU A 849 -26.36 -19.01 32.93
C GLU A 849 -25.01 -18.40 33.35
N ILE A 850 -24.52 -17.45 32.55
CA ILE A 850 -23.26 -16.76 32.82
C ILE A 850 -23.41 -15.84 34.04
N LEU A 851 -24.48 -15.05 34.10
CA LEU A 851 -24.69 -14.13 35.22
C LEU A 851 -24.92 -14.88 36.54
N GLU A 852 -25.59 -16.03 36.53
CA GLU A 852 -25.75 -16.87 37.70
C GLU A 852 -24.38 -17.28 38.29
N SER A 853 -23.45 -17.69 37.42
CA SER A 853 -22.08 -18.04 37.81
C SER A 853 -21.29 -16.82 38.30
N VAL A 854 -21.40 -15.68 37.62
CA VAL A 854 -20.70 -14.44 37.97
C VAL A 854 -21.17 -13.92 39.33
N LEU A 855 -22.49 -13.87 39.54
CA LEU A 855 -23.06 -13.37 40.78
C LEU A 855 -22.79 -14.31 41.96
N ALA A 856 -22.81 -15.64 41.74
CA ALA A 856 -22.44 -16.61 42.75
C ALA A 856 -20.97 -16.48 43.20
N ALA A 857 -20.08 -16.04 42.30
CA ALA A 857 -18.68 -15.76 42.60
C ALA A 857 -18.45 -14.40 43.31
N GLY A 858 -19.49 -13.57 43.48
CA GLY A 858 -19.37 -12.21 44.00
C GLY A 858 -18.70 -11.24 43.02
N ASP A 859 -18.70 -11.57 41.74
CA ASP A 859 -18.06 -10.78 40.69
C ASP A 859 -18.98 -9.71 40.12
N LYS A 860 -18.39 -8.71 39.45
CA LYS A 860 -19.14 -7.62 38.81
C LYS A 860 -19.05 -7.69 37.29
N ALA A 861 -20.20 -7.53 36.62
CA ALA A 861 -20.35 -7.62 35.17
C ALA A 861 -20.78 -6.30 34.54
N LEU A 862 -20.13 -5.95 33.42
CA LEU A 862 -20.59 -4.95 32.47
C LEU A 862 -21.28 -5.64 31.29
N LEU A 863 -22.51 -5.24 30.98
CA LEU A 863 -23.28 -5.72 29.84
C LEU A 863 -23.36 -4.61 28.79
N PHE A 864 -22.87 -4.85 27.59
CA PHE A 864 -22.91 -3.89 26.48
C PHE A 864 -23.88 -4.34 25.39
N THR A 865 -24.73 -3.42 24.93
CA THR A 865 -25.61 -3.63 23.76
C THR A 865 -25.72 -2.37 22.92
N GLN A 866 -25.82 -2.51 21.60
CA GLN A 866 -26.11 -1.37 20.70
C GLN A 866 -27.57 -0.89 20.80
N TYR A 867 -28.49 -1.72 21.33
CA TYR A 867 -29.92 -1.46 21.29
C TYR A 867 -30.49 -1.07 22.66
N THR A 868 -30.96 0.18 22.77
CA THR A 868 -31.59 0.67 24.01
C THR A 868 -32.91 -0.02 24.34
N GLU A 869 -33.64 -0.49 23.32
CA GLU A 869 -34.88 -1.25 23.47
C GLU A 869 -34.62 -2.62 24.12
N PHE A 870 -33.60 -3.34 23.64
CA PHE A 870 -33.20 -4.61 24.25
C PHE A 870 -32.73 -4.42 25.70
N ALA A 871 -31.97 -3.36 25.96
CA ALA A 871 -31.56 -3.02 27.32
C ALA A 871 -32.75 -2.72 28.25
N ALA A 872 -33.77 -2.02 27.74
CA ALA A 872 -34.98 -1.71 28.48
C ALA A 872 -35.80 -2.96 28.84
N MET A 873 -35.76 -3.99 28.00
CA MET A 873 -36.36 -5.30 28.28
C MET A 873 -35.53 -6.11 29.30
N LEU A 874 -34.21 -6.15 29.13
CA LEU A 874 -33.31 -6.94 29.98
C LEU A 874 -33.25 -6.44 31.41
N ARG A 875 -33.23 -5.12 31.62
CA ARG A 875 -33.07 -4.55 32.96
C ARG A 875 -34.10 -5.05 33.98
N PRO A 876 -35.43 -4.89 33.79
CA PRO A 876 -36.42 -5.34 34.77
C PRO A 876 -36.39 -6.87 34.94
N HIS A 877 -36.08 -7.60 33.88
CA HIS A 877 -35.99 -9.05 33.89
C HIS A 877 -34.81 -9.58 34.70
N LEU A 878 -33.61 -9.08 34.44
CA LEU A 878 -32.40 -9.45 35.18
C LEU A 878 -32.51 -9.02 36.66
N SER A 879 -33.10 -7.85 36.92
CA SER A 879 -33.40 -7.45 38.30
C SER A 879 -34.30 -8.44 39.02
N ALA A 880 -35.37 -8.89 38.38
CA ALA A 880 -36.32 -9.83 38.99
C ALA A 880 -35.75 -11.26 39.10
N ARG A 881 -35.00 -11.73 38.10
CA ARG A 881 -34.44 -13.09 38.05
C ARG A 881 -33.37 -13.34 39.09
N PHE A 882 -32.55 -12.31 39.38
CA PHE A 882 -31.40 -12.42 40.27
C PHE A 882 -31.58 -11.66 41.59
N ASP A 883 -32.76 -11.07 41.81
CA ASP A 883 -33.08 -10.24 42.98
C ASP A 883 -31.98 -9.20 43.30
N THR A 884 -31.49 -8.55 42.24
CA THR A 884 -30.38 -7.58 42.34
C THR A 884 -30.73 -6.29 41.61
N GLU A 885 -30.19 -5.17 42.10
CA GLU A 885 -30.24 -3.93 41.35
C GLU A 885 -29.38 -4.06 40.08
N VAL A 886 -29.95 -3.70 38.93
CA VAL A 886 -29.24 -3.60 37.66
C VAL A 886 -29.19 -2.14 37.25
N LEU A 887 -27.99 -1.57 37.24
CA LEU A 887 -27.78 -0.20 36.76
C LEU A 887 -27.89 -0.16 35.23
N TYR A 888 -28.37 0.95 34.70
CA TYR A 888 -28.49 1.15 33.25
C TYR A 888 -28.04 2.55 32.84
N LEU A 889 -27.04 2.61 31.96
CA LEU A 889 -26.51 3.85 31.38
C LEU A 889 -26.76 3.91 29.87
N HIS A 890 -27.38 5.00 29.42
CA HIS A 890 -27.61 5.28 28.01
C HIS A 890 -27.27 6.74 27.66
N GLY A 891 -27.24 7.07 26.35
CA GLY A 891 -26.80 8.38 25.88
C GLY A 891 -27.64 9.57 26.39
N GLY A 892 -28.89 9.33 26.78
CA GLY A 892 -29.80 10.34 27.34
C GLY A 892 -29.66 10.57 28.84
N THR A 893 -28.80 9.80 29.54
CA THR A 893 -28.63 9.94 31.00
C THR A 893 -27.86 11.23 31.33
N PRO A 894 -28.41 12.15 32.17
CA PRO A 894 -27.72 13.39 32.56
C PRO A 894 -26.37 13.13 33.26
N LYS A 895 -25.40 14.04 33.07
CA LYS A 895 -24.02 13.90 33.60
C LYS A 895 -23.97 13.61 35.10
N LYS A 896 -24.73 14.35 35.91
CA LYS A 896 -24.77 14.16 37.38
C LYS A 896 -25.17 12.72 37.74
N ARG A 897 -26.25 12.21 37.13
CA ARG A 897 -26.76 10.85 37.35
C ARG A 897 -25.80 9.78 36.84
N ARG A 898 -25.10 10.05 35.73
CA ARG A 898 -24.03 9.17 35.21
C ARG A 898 -22.90 9.01 36.22
N ASP A 899 -22.39 10.12 36.75
CA ASP A 899 -21.31 10.12 37.73
C ASP A 899 -21.72 9.38 39.03
N GLU A 900 -22.97 9.57 39.48
CA GLU A 900 -23.56 8.85 40.63
C GLU A 900 -23.63 7.32 40.38
N MET A 901 -24.09 6.90 39.20
CA MET A 901 -24.15 5.47 38.83
C MET A 901 -22.76 4.82 38.78
N VAL A 902 -21.78 5.52 38.19
CA VAL A 902 -20.40 5.03 38.10
C VAL A 902 -19.77 4.89 39.47
N ALA A 903 -19.94 5.89 40.35
CA ALA A 903 -19.47 5.83 41.73
C ALA A 903 -20.14 4.69 42.50
N ARG A 904 -21.47 4.53 42.35
CA ARG A 904 -22.22 3.45 43.00
C ARG A 904 -21.76 2.07 42.55
N PHE A 905 -21.52 1.86 41.25
CA PHE A 905 -21.02 0.58 40.73
C PHE A 905 -19.61 0.23 41.25
N GLN A 906 -18.73 1.23 41.31
CA GLN A 906 -17.34 1.07 41.73
C GLN A 906 -17.17 0.82 43.24
N GLY A 907 -18.16 1.17 44.07
CA GLY A 907 -18.14 0.89 45.51
C GLY A 907 -18.31 -0.60 45.81
N ASP A 908 -17.75 -1.08 46.92
CA ASP A 908 -17.78 -2.50 47.30
C ASP A 908 -19.23 -3.02 47.47
N ASP A 909 -20.08 -2.26 48.18
CA ASP A 909 -21.53 -2.54 48.35
C ASP A 909 -22.40 -2.15 47.13
N GLY A 910 -21.76 -1.80 46.01
CA GLY A 910 -22.42 -1.44 44.77
C GLY A 910 -23.04 -2.62 44.03
N PRO A 911 -24.05 -2.39 43.16
CA PRO A 911 -24.68 -3.46 42.38
C PRO A 911 -23.68 -4.19 41.48
N SER A 912 -23.89 -5.50 41.33
CA SER A 912 -22.97 -6.37 40.60
C SER A 912 -23.18 -6.39 39.08
N VAL A 913 -24.28 -5.81 38.57
CA VAL A 913 -24.58 -5.77 37.14
C VAL A 913 -24.80 -4.33 36.68
N PHE A 914 -24.05 -3.92 35.66
CA PHE A 914 -24.21 -2.63 35.00
C PHE A 914 -24.41 -2.81 33.50
N LEU A 915 -25.58 -2.43 33.01
CA LEU A 915 -25.95 -2.44 31.60
C LEU A 915 -25.63 -1.08 30.95
N LEU A 916 -24.97 -1.09 29.81
CA LEU A 916 -24.54 0.11 29.10
C LEU A 916 -24.89 0.00 27.62
N SER A 917 -25.41 1.08 27.04
CA SER A 917 -25.45 1.15 25.58
C SER A 917 -24.05 1.39 25.02
N LEU A 918 -23.67 0.73 23.92
CA LEU A 918 -22.31 0.81 23.35
C LEU A 918 -21.84 2.25 23.10
N LYS A 919 -22.71 3.13 22.58
CA LYS A 919 -22.40 4.55 22.36
C LYS A 919 -22.22 5.35 23.65
N ALA A 920 -22.88 4.98 24.74
CA ALA A 920 -22.72 5.63 26.04
C ALA A 920 -21.48 5.09 26.78
N GLY A 921 -21.22 3.79 26.66
CA GLY A 921 -20.07 3.08 27.23
C GLY A 921 -18.73 3.35 26.53
N GLY A 922 -18.74 3.70 25.24
CA GLY A 922 -17.55 4.09 24.49
C GLY A 922 -16.93 5.42 24.94
N THR A 923 -17.60 6.17 25.81
CA THR A 923 -17.12 7.48 26.27
C THR A 923 -16.40 7.40 27.61
N GLY A 924 -15.11 7.74 27.70
CA GLY A 924 -14.38 8.25 28.88
C GLY A 924 -14.47 7.62 30.28
N LEU A 925 -15.22 6.55 30.50
CA LEU A 925 -15.50 6.01 31.84
C LEU A 925 -14.36 5.11 32.34
N THR A 926 -14.25 4.99 33.66
CA THR A 926 -13.36 4.05 34.36
C THR A 926 -14.23 3.13 35.21
N LEU A 927 -14.28 1.85 34.87
CA LEU A 927 -15.17 0.83 35.46
C LEU A 927 -14.37 -0.41 35.90
N THR A 928 -13.24 -0.17 36.57
CA THR A 928 -12.25 -1.18 37.00
C THR A 928 -12.76 -2.19 38.02
N ALA A 929 -13.88 -1.93 38.72
CA ALA A 929 -14.50 -2.90 39.62
C ALA A 929 -15.08 -4.12 38.89
N ALA A 930 -15.37 -4.01 37.60
CA ALA A 930 -15.82 -5.14 36.80
C ALA A 930 -14.64 -6.01 36.36
N ASN A 931 -14.80 -7.32 36.53
CA ASN A 931 -13.88 -8.33 35.99
C ASN A 931 -14.55 -9.21 34.92
N HIS A 932 -15.85 -9.01 34.66
CA HIS A 932 -16.54 -9.59 33.50
C HIS A 932 -17.09 -8.49 32.60
N VAL A 933 -16.79 -8.57 31.31
CA VAL A 933 -17.31 -7.72 30.26
C VAL A 933 -18.06 -8.59 29.26
N ILE A 934 -19.33 -8.31 29.02
CA ILE A 934 -20.18 -9.10 28.14
C ILE A 934 -20.71 -8.20 27.02
N HIS A 935 -20.30 -8.47 25.79
CA HIS A 935 -20.88 -7.86 24.58
C HIS A 935 -22.03 -8.73 24.11
N LEU A 936 -23.25 -8.22 24.25
CA LEU A 936 -24.48 -8.95 23.93
C LEU A 936 -24.72 -9.05 22.43
N ASP A 937 -24.28 -8.06 21.65
CA ASP A 937 -24.42 -8.03 20.20
C ASP A 937 -23.10 -7.66 19.54
N ARG A 938 -22.82 -8.27 18.39
CA ARG A 938 -21.59 -8.00 17.62
C ARG A 938 -21.70 -6.71 16.84
N TRP A 939 -20.76 -5.82 17.11
CA TRP A 939 -20.53 -4.61 16.37
C TRP A 939 -19.48 -4.86 15.27
N TRP A 940 -19.71 -4.33 14.07
CA TRP A 940 -18.82 -4.56 12.92
C TRP A 940 -17.47 -3.85 13.02
N ASN A 941 -17.37 -2.82 13.88
CA ASN A 941 -16.12 -2.09 14.10
C ASN A 941 -15.47 -2.56 15.43
N PRO A 942 -14.42 -3.40 15.39
CA PRO A 942 -13.81 -3.95 16.60
C PRO A 942 -13.32 -2.86 17.55
N ALA A 943 -12.89 -1.69 17.02
CA ALA A 943 -12.38 -0.61 17.84
C ALA A 943 -13.42 -0.03 18.80
N VAL A 944 -14.71 -0.07 18.45
CA VAL A 944 -15.79 0.40 19.35
C VAL A 944 -16.03 -0.62 20.48
N GLU A 945 -15.98 -1.92 20.19
CA GLU A 945 -16.08 -2.97 21.21
C GLU A 945 -14.86 -2.94 22.14
N ASP A 946 -13.66 -2.83 21.57
CA ASP A 946 -12.40 -2.74 22.31
C ASP A 946 -12.40 -1.50 23.21
N GLN A 947 -12.90 -0.36 22.72
CA GLN A 947 -13.07 0.85 23.52
C GLN A 947 -14.07 0.66 24.68
N ALA A 948 -15.11 -0.15 24.51
CA ALA A 948 -16.03 -0.48 25.60
C ALA A 948 -15.40 -1.47 26.60
N THR A 949 -14.67 -2.47 26.11
CA THR A 949 -13.92 -3.46 26.92
C THR A 949 -12.86 -2.80 27.81
N ASP A 950 -12.10 -1.87 27.23
CA ASP A 950 -11.01 -1.15 27.88
C ASP A 950 -11.48 -0.22 29.02
N ARG A 951 -12.80 -0.09 29.25
CA ARG A 951 -13.35 0.59 30.43
C ARG A 951 -13.15 -0.24 31.71
N ALA A 952 -13.16 -1.57 31.60
CA ALA A 952 -12.85 -2.49 32.69
C ALA A 952 -11.36 -2.93 32.66
N PHE A 953 -10.79 -3.12 31.46
CA PHE A 953 -9.37 -3.48 31.29
C PHE A 953 -8.45 -2.25 31.22
N ARG A 954 -8.31 -1.57 32.36
CA ARG A 954 -7.55 -0.32 32.51
C ARG A 954 -6.67 -0.36 33.75
N ILE A 955 -5.63 0.47 33.78
CA ILE A 955 -4.76 0.67 34.96
C ILE A 955 -5.63 0.93 36.20
N GLY A 956 -5.37 0.15 37.27
CA GLY A 956 -6.20 0.09 38.48
C GLY A 956 -7.04 -1.18 38.58
N GLN A 957 -7.14 -1.96 37.50
CA GLN A 957 -7.66 -3.32 37.52
C GLN A 957 -6.70 -4.25 38.28
N LYS A 958 -7.22 -4.97 39.27
CA LYS A 958 -6.46 -5.90 40.11
C LYS A 958 -6.78 -7.37 39.86
N ARG A 959 -7.81 -7.65 39.03
CA ARG A 959 -8.32 -8.99 38.74
C ARG A 959 -8.27 -9.25 37.23
N SER A 960 -8.04 -10.49 36.83
CA SER A 960 -8.11 -10.88 35.41
C SER A 960 -9.49 -10.56 34.85
N VAL A 961 -9.52 -9.98 33.65
CA VAL A 961 -10.76 -9.53 33.01
C VAL A 961 -11.17 -10.53 31.95
N GLN A 962 -12.37 -11.09 32.10
CA GLN A 962 -12.99 -11.97 31.09
C GLN A 962 -13.90 -11.15 30.19
N VAL A 963 -13.61 -11.17 28.89
CA VAL A 963 -14.36 -10.47 27.86
C VAL A 963 -15.11 -11.49 27.03
N ARG A 964 -16.42 -11.55 27.18
CA ARG A 964 -17.31 -12.50 26.51
C ARG A 964 -18.03 -11.82 25.37
N LYS A 965 -17.86 -12.33 24.16
CA LYS A 965 -18.51 -11.80 22.94
C LYS A 965 -19.55 -12.80 22.48
N PHE A 966 -20.83 -12.47 22.60
CA PHE A 966 -21.90 -13.38 22.19
C PHE A 966 -21.96 -13.47 20.66
N VAL A 967 -22.00 -14.70 20.16
CA VAL A 967 -22.11 -15.01 18.74
C VAL A 967 -23.07 -16.17 18.57
N CYS A 968 -23.97 -16.08 17.60
CA CYS A 968 -24.79 -17.21 17.18
C CYS A 968 -24.21 -17.84 15.90
N PRO A 969 -23.68 -19.07 15.94
CA PRO A 969 -23.20 -19.74 14.74
C PRO A 969 -24.31 -19.95 13.71
N GLY A 970 -23.96 -19.98 12.43
CA GLY A 970 -24.91 -20.08 11.33
C GLY A 970 -25.81 -18.85 11.16
N THR A 971 -25.47 -17.70 11.74
CA THR A 971 -26.24 -16.45 11.57
C THR A 971 -25.35 -15.31 11.08
N VAL A 972 -25.96 -14.17 10.79
CA VAL A 972 -25.24 -12.92 10.48
C VAL A 972 -24.22 -12.54 11.56
N GLU A 973 -24.40 -12.92 12.82
CA GLU A 973 -23.45 -12.59 13.90
C GLU A 973 -22.11 -13.31 13.74
N GLU A 974 -22.11 -14.59 13.35
CA GLU A 974 -20.89 -15.37 13.07
C GLU A 974 -20.18 -14.88 11.80
N ARG A 975 -20.95 -14.54 10.78
CA ARG A 975 -20.39 -13.97 9.54
C ARG A 975 -19.69 -12.65 9.84
N ILE A 976 -20.31 -11.77 10.61
CA ILE A 976 -19.70 -10.51 11.07
C ILE A 976 -18.44 -10.79 11.89
N ASP A 977 -18.47 -11.74 12.83
CA ASP A 977 -17.30 -12.06 13.65
C ASP A 977 -16.13 -12.59 12.81
N THR A 978 -16.40 -13.51 11.88
CA THR A 978 -15.40 -14.07 10.96
C THR A 978 -14.75 -12.99 10.10
N LEU A 979 -15.55 -12.03 9.61
CA LEU A 979 -15.06 -10.90 8.84
C LEU A 979 -14.21 -9.95 9.67
N VAL A 980 -14.64 -9.65 10.90
CA VAL A 980 -13.88 -8.81 11.84
C VAL A 980 -12.54 -9.47 12.21
N ALA A 981 -12.54 -10.79 12.44
CA ALA A 981 -11.33 -11.55 12.73
C ALA A 981 -10.38 -11.61 11.52
N SER A 982 -10.91 -11.82 10.31
CA SER A 982 -10.14 -11.79 9.07
C SER A 982 -9.52 -10.41 8.82
N LYS A 983 -10.26 -9.33 9.13
CA LYS A 983 -9.77 -7.95 9.04
C LYS A 983 -8.62 -7.66 10.03
N ARG A 984 -8.70 -8.13 11.28
CA ARG A 984 -7.61 -7.97 12.27
C ARG A 984 -6.29 -8.59 11.80
N THR A 985 -6.34 -9.63 10.97
CA THR A 985 -5.15 -10.30 10.41
C THR A 985 -4.59 -9.56 9.19
N LEU A 986 -5.42 -8.75 8.52
CA LEU A 986 -5.11 -7.99 7.30
C LEU A 986 -4.83 -6.50 7.54
N SER A 987 -4.87 -6.03 8.80
CA SER A 987 -4.64 -4.62 9.19
C SER A 987 -3.26 -4.05 8.82
N ASP A 988 -2.37 -4.81 8.18
CA ASP A 988 -1.14 -4.31 7.55
C ASP A 988 -1.34 -3.81 6.10
N MET A 989 -2.48 -4.09 5.46
CA MET A 989 -2.80 -3.64 4.10
C MET A 989 -4.17 -2.96 4.03
N VAL A 990 -4.14 -1.75 3.51
CA VAL A 990 -5.23 -0.77 3.51
C VAL A 990 -6.41 -1.22 2.64
N VAL A 991 -7.57 -1.47 3.25
CA VAL A 991 -8.85 -1.62 2.54
C VAL A 991 -9.98 -0.92 3.31
N SER A 992 -10.87 -0.28 2.55
CA SER A 992 -11.93 0.66 2.93
C SER A 992 -12.92 0.22 4.03
N ASP A 993 -13.33 1.20 4.85
CA ASP A 993 -14.23 1.05 5.99
C ASP A 993 -15.68 1.52 5.71
N GLY A 994 -16.68 0.76 6.19
CA GLY A 994 -18.12 1.06 6.15
C GLY A 994 -19.04 -0.18 6.02
N GLU A 995 -20.37 -0.03 6.20
CA GLU A 995 -21.37 -1.03 5.73
C GLU A 995 -21.38 -1.13 4.19
N ASP A 996 -20.65 -0.25 3.52
CA ASP A 996 -20.55 -0.10 2.07
C ASP A 996 -20.15 -1.41 1.38
N TRP A 997 -19.23 -2.20 1.94
CA TRP A 997 -18.80 -3.47 1.35
C TRP A 997 -19.97 -4.47 1.26
N LEU A 998 -20.81 -4.53 2.30
CA LEU A 998 -22.03 -5.35 2.35
C LEU A 998 -23.04 -4.85 1.32
N THR A 999 -23.18 -3.54 1.20
CA THR A 999 -24.08 -2.96 0.21
C THR A 999 -23.56 -3.04 -1.23
N SER A 1000 -22.28 -3.32 -1.43
CA SER A 1000 -21.69 -3.58 -2.76
C SER A 1000 -21.73 -5.05 -3.17
N LEU A 1001 -21.98 -5.97 -2.23
CA LEU A 1001 -22.15 -7.39 -2.55
C LEU A 1001 -23.33 -7.59 -3.50
N SER A 1002 -23.22 -8.57 -4.39
CA SER A 1002 -24.31 -9.06 -5.22
C SER A 1002 -25.44 -9.67 -4.38
N VAL A 1003 -26.62 -9.83 -4.97
CA VAL A 1003 -27.78 -10.45 -4.30
C VAL A 1003 -27.46 -11.89 -3.85
N THR A 1004 -26.69 -12.63 -4.65
CA THR A 1004 -26.27 -14.01 -4.33
C THR A 1004 -25.34 -14.03 -3.11
N GLU A 1005 -24.31 -13.18 -3.09
CA GLU A 1005 -23.39 -13.08 -1.97
C GLU A 1005 -24.10 -12.61 -0.68
N LEU A 1006 -25.02 -11.65 -0.78
CA LEU A 1006 -25.84 -11.22 0.35
C LEU A 1006 -26.71 -12.34 0.90
N ARG A 1007 -27.27 -13.19 0.02
CA ARG A 1007 -28.06 -14.34 0.44
C ARG A 1007 -27.22 -15.32 1.23
N GLU A 1008 -25.97 -15.56 0.83
CA GLU A 1008 -25.05 -16.43 1.58
C GLU A 1008 -24.67 -15.85 2.95
N VAL A 1009 -24.49 -14.54 3.04
CA VAL A 1009 -24.17 -13.85 4.31
C VAL A 1009 -25.37 -13.88 5.27
N PHE A 1010 -26.60 -13.71 4.76
CA PHE A 1010 -27.80 -13.66 5.58
C PHE A 1010 -28.42 -15.03 5.86
N ALA A 1011 -28.14 -16.06 5.05
CA ALA A 1011 -28.72 -17.38 5.20
C ALA A 1011 -28.48 -17.98 6.60
N LEU A 1012 -29.49 -18.69 7.09
CA LEU A 1012 -29.42 -19.43 8.35
C LEU A 1012 -28.73 -20.78 8.12
N GLY A 1013 -27.60 -21.01 8.79
CA GLY A 1013 -26.86 -22.27 8.77
C GLY A 1013 -27.50 -23.36 9.63
N SER A 1014 -27.09 -24.62 9.42
CA SER A 1014 -27.57 -25.79 10.18
C SER A 1014 -27.32 -25.67 11.68
N ASP A 1015 -26.19 -25.08 12.06
CA ASP A 1015 -25.71 -25.06 13.44
C ASP A 1015 -26.34 -23.93 14.26
N ALA A 1016 -27.28 -23.17 13.68
CA ALA A 1016 -27.90 -22.01 14.32
C ALA A 1016 -29.01 -22.39 15.30
N VAL A 1017 -29.60 -23.58 15.19
CA VAL A 1017 -30.75 -24.02 16.00
C VAL A 1017 -30.28 -25.15 16.92
N ALA A 1018 -30.77 -25.16 18.16
CA ALA A 1018 -30.51 -26.29 19.05
C ALA A 1018 -31.19 -27.56 18.50
N ASP A 1019 -30.42 -28.64 18.31
CA ASP A 1019 -30.96 -29.98 18.05
C ASP A 1019 -31.87 -30.36 19.22
N GLY A 1020 -33.13 -30.65 18.94
CA GLY A 1020 -34.12 -30.93 19.97
C GLY A 1020 -33.86 -32.27 20.64
N GLU A 1021 -33.63 -32.25 21.95
CA GLU A 1021 -34.29 -33.21 22.83
C GLU A 1021 -35.79 -32.92 22.76
N ASP A 1022 -36.51 -33.67 21.93
CA ASP A 1022 -37.96 -33.91 22.01
C ASP A 1022 -38.26 -35.10 21.07
N THR A 1023 -37.77 -36.28 21.43
CA THR A 1023 -38.51 -37.52 21.16
C THR A 1023 -39.20 -37.89 22.45
N ASP A 1024 -40.47 -37.53 22.58
CA ASP A 1024 -41.46 -38.27 23.36
C ASP A 1024 -42.86 -37.88 22.86
N GLU A 1025 -43.74 -38.88 22.87
CA GLU A 1025 -45.08 -38.98 22.28
C GLU A 1025 -46.08 -37.85 22.62
#